data_AF-A0A2M7XW82-F1
#
_entry.id   AF-A0A2M7XW82-F1
#
_cell.length_a   1.000
_cell.length_b   1.000
_cell.length_c   1.000
_cell.angle_alpha   90.00
_cell.angle_beta   90.00
_cell.angle_gamma   90.00
#
_symmetry.space_group_name_H-M   'P 1'
#
loop_
_entity.id
_entity.type
_entity.pdbx_description
1 polymer ?
#
loop_
_entity_poly.entity_id
_entity_poly.type
_entity_poly.pdbx_seq_one_letter_code
_entity_poly.pdbx_strand_id
1 'polypeptide(L)'
;LAGEGFPIEQLYAQRKQVLAGTERIAEVLKERQAQLRHILLKETREILIQLSHTADHIDSNHWVPKEFKPNKQSMTVSDTLTELSERWFGNQADFLEMAVLDVQLLALQNRLGTIVERMKDDVTLRIQNTVLGELAGLRDELNTLKASASKNSPVRNNHFTYDAPVPLDPIAVMNELLVEVHAATRDLPENVDVISEAAMNDLEAHQFEEQEVLTIALRRLAEYIVESEFLGPLQERMNQLPNIFQGAQTVAQDVLRLTTFDLIETESNETLTDFAQHETRQKILINGDNRLAEELTRIQQIQDGLGTFIQQQFRKTKDQLNPYSIVHSADTYQQYIRGRRTRGVVTRFQRTRLQVERFTTEKFVQLLYRRSEGVLFARRLQADKQSSQTITDKMLNLLDQVTPKPEIVENLPFYYKQLFLGKPTITNDFWIGREHELELADKAVGRFNRGYGGALFIIGEEHMGKSALAQFIASRHYEKHRIFTINPPDSGSTSLEEFTRRLQQAVEMTSGPDEILGQLTNRNVVVFNDVELWWERSDSGWAVLQELLNLIRQYSRQTLMILNLNQYTYNFLAPMCDFQELALSVIECEPYDAEELKNIILLRHRSTGLRFEWDGIEDADISEWKLAKLFTGLFDYSRGNVGAALRAWIAAIHKNTKGKLILKLRPYPDTSALRGLDVESITLMLQFVLHKRMNREKIARITRWSTDQIENQIQFLQNTGLITTQAQEVLIINPYLESFLIRNLKERGYL
;
A
#
# COMPACT_ATOMS: atom_id res chain seq x y z
N LEU A 1 -4.94 94.03 93.98
CA LEU A 1 -6.16 94.03 94.81
C LEU A 1 -7.35 93.88 93.89
N ALA A 2 -8.20 92.89 94.16
CA ALA A 2 -9.45 92.57 93.43
C ALA A 2 -9.30 92.26 91.93
N GLY A 3 -9.40 90.98 91.58
CA GLY A 3 -9.57 90.51 90.20
C GLY A 3 -10.73 89.53 90.16
N GLU A 4 -11.92 90.09 90.36
CA GLU A 4 -13.24 89.64 89.94
C GLU A 4 -13.49 88.12 89.85
N GLY A 5 -14.25 87.64 90.84
CA GLY A 5 -14.79 86.29 90.86
C GLY A 5 -15.68 86.00 89.65
N PHE A 6 -15.53 84.79 89.11
CA PHE A 6 -16.55 84.18 88.28
C PHE A 6 -17.87 84.12 89.08
N PRO A 7 -18.99 84.64 88.56
CA PRO A 7 -20.25 84.62 89.28
C PRO A 7 -20.68 83.16 89.45
N ILE A 8 -20.64 82.66 90.69
CA ILE A 8 -21.11 81.31 91.05
C ILE A 8 -22.56 81.09 90.58
N GLU A 9 -23.36 82.15 90.50
CA GLU A 9 -24.71 82.13 89.93
C GLU A 9 -24.77 81.76 88.44
N GLN A 10 -23.79 82.16 87.63
CA GLN A 10 -23.72 81.77 86.22
C GLN A 10 -23.35 80.28 86.06
N LEU A 11 -22.53 79.74 86.96
CA LEU A 11 -22.22 78.31 87.02
C LEU A 11 -23.42 77.47 87.51
N TYR A 12 -24.20 77.96 88.48
CA TYR A 12 -25.44 77.30 88.90
C TYR A 12 -26.53 77.36 87.81
N ALA A 13 -26.64 78.47 87.07
CA ALA A 13 -27.55 78.60 85.95
C ALA A 13 -27.17 77.66 84.79
N GLN A 14 -25.88 77.57 84.45
CA GLN A 14 -25.38 76.63 83.45
C GLN A 14 -25.55 75.17 83.90
N ARG A 15 -25.29 74.83 85.17
CA ARG A 15 -25.53 73.49 85.72
C ARG A 15 -27.01 73.10 85.69
N LYS A 16 -27.92 74.04 85.97
CA LYS A 16 -29.38 73.83 85.89
C LYS A 16 -29.85 73.66 84.45
N GLN A 17 -29.26 74.38 83.49
CA GLN A 17 -29.52 74.19 82.05
C GLN A 17 -29.00 72.84 81.54
N VAL A 18 -27.83 72.40 81.99
CA VAL A 18 -27.27 71.09 81.64
C VAL A 18 -28.11 69.96 82.24
N LEU A 19 -28.53 70.07 83.51
CA LEU A 19 -29.41 69.09 84.15
C LEU A 19 -30.79 68.99 83.46
N ALA A 20 -31.41 70.12 83.12
CA ALA A 20 -32.65 70.15 82.35
C ALA A 20 -32.48 69.61 80.91
N GLY A 21 -31.30 69.81 80.31
CA GLY A 21 -30.92 69.20 79.03
C GLY A 21 -30.78 67.68 79.13
N THR A 22 -30.16 67.17 80.20
CA THR A 22 -29.99 65.72 80.43
C THR A 22 -31.29 65.02 80.79
N GLU A 23 -32.21 65.67 81.51
CA GLU A 23 -33.54 65.12 81.81
C GLU A 23 -34.40 65.03 80.54
N ARG A 24 -34.36 66.05 79.67
CA ARG A 24 -35.02 65.98 78.34
C ARG A 24 -34.46 64.87 77.45
N ILE A 25 -33.14 64.69 77.44
CA ILE A 25 -32.51 63.60 76.68
C ILE A 25 -32.90 62.23 77.26
N ALA A 26 -33.02 62.11 78.59
CA ALA A 26 -33.46 60.88 79.24
C ALA A 26 -34.93 60.54 78.97
N GLU A 27 -35.84 61.53 78.92
CA GLU A 27 -37.24 61.34 78.53
C GLU A 27 -37.35 60.90 77.05
N VAL A 28 -36.64 61.58 76.14
CA VAL A 28 -36.61 61.22 74.71
C VAL A 28 -36.04 59.81 74.50
N LEU A 29 -35.03 59.40 75.28
CA LEU A 29 -34.49 58.04 75.22
C LEU A 29 -35.47 57.00 75.77
N LYS A 30 -36.23 57.30 76.83
CA LYS A 30 -37.25 56.41 77.38
C LYS A 30 -38.42 56.19 76.42
N GLU A 31 -38.86 57.26 75.75
CA GLU A 31 -39.93 57.23 74.76
C GLU A 31 -39.49 56.44 73.50
N ARG A 32 -38.23 56.65 73.07
CA ARG A 32 -37.62 55.91 71.96
C ARG A 32 -37.37 54.44 72.31
N GLN A 33 -37.02 54.13 73.56
CA GLN A 33 -36.89 52.74 74.04
C GLN A 33 -38.25 52.03 74.10
N ALA A 34 -39.32 52.72 74.50
CA ALA A 34 -40.68 52.16 74.47
C ALA A 34 -41.16 51.91 73.04
N GLN A 35 -40.90 52.82 72.10
CA GLN A 35 -41.18 52.63 70.67
C GLN A 35 -40.38 51.46 70.08
N LEU A 36 -39.07 51.38 70.35
CA LEU A 36 -38.23 50.28 69.88
C LEU A 36 -38.67 48.93 70.45
N ARG A 37 -39.12 48.87 71.71
CA ARG A 37 -39.65 47.64 72.33
C ARG A 37 -40.97 47.20 71.67
N HIS A 38 -41.82 48.14 71.29
CA HIS A 38 -43.08 47.86 70.59
C HIS A 38 -42.88 47.42 69.14
N ILE A 39 -41.83 47.92 68.48
CA ILE A 39 -41.39 47.50 67.13
C ILE A 39 -40.79 46.08 67.19
N LEU A 40 -39.88 45.83 68.13
CA LEU A 40 -39.26 44.50 68.33
C LEU A 40 -40.29 43.40 68.67
N LEU A 41 -41.31 43.70 69.49
CA LEU A 41 -42.38 42.74 69.80
C LEU A 41 -43.31 42.47 68.61
N LYS A 42 -43.46 43.43 67.70
CA LYS A 42 -44.23 43.24 66.46
C LYS A 42 -43.44 42.41 65.45
N GLU A 43 -42.15 42.71 65.26
CA GLU A 43 -41.26 41.96 64.38
C GLU A 43 -41.04 40.52 64.86
N THR A 44 -40.84 40.29 66.17
CA THR A 44 -40.69 38.92 66.70
C THR A 44 -41.98 38.10 66.57
N ARG A 45 -43.16 38.73 66.66
CA ARG A 45 -44.45 38.08 66.39
C ARG A 45 -44.64 37.77 64.91
N GLU A 46 -44.25 38.66 63.99
CA GLU A 46 -44.27 38.42 62.55
C GLU A 46 -43.29 37.31 62.14
N ILE A 47 -42.09 37.28 62.73
CA ILE A 47 -41.09 36.23 62.53
C ILE A 47 -41.59 34.88 63.06
N LEU A 48 -42.25 34.82 64.22
CA LEU A 48 -42.84 33.58 64.76
C LEU A 48 -44.01 33.07 63.89
N ILE A 49 -44.84 33.96 63.34
CA ILE A 49 -45.89 33.60 62.40
C ILE A 49 -45.28 33.08 61.10
N GLN A 50 -44.24 33.72 60.57
CA GLN A 50 -43.51 33.24 59.39
C GLN A 50 -42.82 31.90 59.65
N LEU A 51 -42.17 31.69 60.81
CA LEU A 51 -41.55 30.42 61.19
C LEU A 51 -42.57 29.29 61.33
N SER A 52 -43.75 29.56 61.92
CA SER A 52 -44.85 28.60 61.97
C SER A 52 -45.34 28.25 60.56
N HIS A 53 -45.52 29.26 59.70
CA HIS A 53 -45.97 29.06 58.32
C HIS A 53 -44.93 28.30 57.46
N THR A 54 -43.64 28.47 57.77
CA THR A 54 -42.52 27.81 57.11
C THR A 54 -42.31 26.37 57.64
N ALA A 55 -42.60 26.12 58.91
CA ALA A 55 -42.54 24.80 59.52
C ALA A 55 -43.73 23.90 59.12
N ASP A 56 -44.92 24.46 58.91
CA ASP A 56 -46.11 23.72 58.45
C ASP A 56 -46.06 23.33 56.97
N HIS A 57 -45.13 23.90 56.18
CA HIS A 57 -44.97 23.66 54.74
C HIS A 57 -43.53 23.27 54.39
N ILE A 58 -43.01 22.21 55.01
CA ILE A 58 -41.77 21.56 54.59
C ILE A 58 -42.05 20.74 53.33
N ASP A 59 -42.16 21.44 52.20
CA ASP A 59 -41.96 20.86 50.88
C ASP A 59 -41.00 21.78 50.11
N SER A 60 -39.74 21.35 50.04
CA SER A 60 -38.58 22.10 49.55
C SER A 60 -38.72 22.55 48.08
N ASN A 61 -39.71 22.03 47.36
CA ASN A 61 -39.94 22.32 45.94
C ASN A 61 -40.96 23.44 45.68
N HIS A 62 -41.65 23.98 46.70
CA HIS A 62 -42.64 25.04 46.47
C HIS A 62 -42.03 26.46 46.42
N TRP A 63 -40.84 26.66 47.00
CA TRP A 63 -40.21 27.98 47.15
C TRP A 63 -38.95 28.20 46.31
N VAL A 64 -38.57 27.30 45.41
CA VAL A 64 -37.72 27.71 44.28
C VAL A 64 -38.61 28.56 43.38
N PRO A 65 -38.40 29.88 43.29
CA PRO A 65 -39.26 30.71 42.47
C PRO A 65 -39.15 30.20 41.03
N LYS A 66 -40.28 29.80 40.43
CA LYS A 66 -40.35 29.42 39.01
C LYS A 66 -39.90 30.56 38.07
N GLU A 67 -39.62 31.74 38.61
CA GLU A 67 -38.96 32.85 37.93
C GLU A 67 -37.89 33.51 38.83
N PHE A 68 -36.85 32.79 39.23
CA PHE A 68 -35.59 33.48 39.55
C PHE A 68 -34.98 33.95 38.23
N LYS A 69 -35.38 35.13 37.74
CA LYS A 69 -34.64 35.81 36.66
C LYS A 69 -33.36 36.32 37.29
N PRO A 70 -32.20 35.66 37.05
CA PRO A 70 -30.98 36.08 37.71
C PRO A 70 -30.69 37.52 37.22
N ASN A 71 -30.24 38.38 38.14
CA ASN A 71 -29.72 39.70 37.75
C ASN A 71 -28.68 39.48 36.64
N LYS A 72 -28.59 40.40 35.67
CA LYS A 72 -27.71 40.29 34.50
C LYS A 72 -26.29 39.88 34.91
N GLN A 73 -25.78 40.42 36.02
CA GLN A 73 -24.49 40.06 36.63
C GLN A 73 -24.41 38.61 37.13
N SER A 74 -25.45 38.08 37.78
CA SER A 74 -25.50 36.67 38.21
C SER A 74 -25.69 35.69 37.05
N MET A 75 -26.40 36.08 35.97
CA MET A 75 -26.42 35.30 34.73
C MET A 75 -25.01 35.26 34.13
N THR A 76 -24.33 36.40 34.03
CA THR A 76 -22.94 36.44 33.53
C THR A 76 -21.99 35.60 34.38
N VAL A 77 -22.11 35.64 35.71
CA VAL A 77 -21.28 34.80 36.60
C VAL A 77 -21.59 33.32 36.43
N SER A 78 -22.87 32.93 36.32
CA SER A 78 -23.27 31.54 36.06
C SER A 78 -22.77 31.06 34.68
N ASP A 79 -22.89 31.89 33.66
CA ASP A 79 -22.41 31.60 32.30
C ASP A 79 -20.88 31.43 32.32
N THR A 80 -20.15 32.31 33.01
CA THR A 80 -18.68 32.17 33.15
C THR A 80 -18.27 30.95 33.96
N LEU A 81 -18.99 30.58 35.02
CA LEU A 81 -18.70 29.36 35.80
C LEU A 81 -18.96 28.10 34.98
N THR A 82 -20.01 28.12 34.15
CA THR A 82 -20.32 27.02 33.22
C THR A 82 -19.23 26.91 32.16
N GLU A 83 -18.84 28.03 31.55
CA GLU A 83 -17.76 28.10 30.55
C GLU A 83 -16.41 27.61 31.12
N LEU A 84 -16.05 28.00 32.34
CA LEU A 84 -14.84 27.51 33.02
C LEU A 84 -14.90 26.01 33.28
N SER A 85 -16.06 25.50 33.72
CA SER A 85 -16.24 24.07 33.99
C SER A 85 -16.22 23.23 32.70
N GLU A 86 -16.78 23.75 31.61
CA GLU A 86 -16.74 23.13 30.28
C GLU A 86 -15.31 23.10 29.71
N ARG A 87 -14.55 24.18 29.87
CA ARG A 87 -13.13 24.24 29.46
C ARG A 87 -12.26 23.27 30.26
N TRP A 88 -12.42 23.25 31.58
CA TRP A 88 -11.69 22.30 32.42
C TRP A 88 -12.02 20.85 32.05
N PHE A 89 -13.30 20.53 31.87
CA PHE A 89 -13.73 19.19 31.46
C PHE A 89 -13.17 18.81 30.08
N GLY A 90 -13.20 19.73 29.11
CA GLY A 90 -12.60 19.54 27.79
C GLY A 90 -11.09 19.24 27.86
N ASN A 91 -10.34 20.04 28.63
CA ASN A 91 -8.90 19.87 28.79
C ASN A 91 -8.55 18.53 29.50
N GLN A 92 -9.36 18.11 30.48
CA GLN A 92 -9.19 16.78 31.11
C GLN A 92 -9.54 15.63 30.15
N ALA A 93 -10.56 15.80 29.31
CA ALA A 93 -10.92 14.80 28.30
C ALA A 93 -9.81 14.64 27.26
N ASP A 94 -9.26 15.74 26.74
CA ASP A 94 -8.18 15.72 25.74
C ASP A 94 -6.88 15.10 26.34
N PHE A 95 -6.60 15.31 27.63
CA PHE A 95 -5.49 14.66 28.33
C PHE A 95 -5.69 13.14 28.47
N LEU A 96 -6.92 12.72 28.81
CA LEU A 96 -7.27 11.29 28.86
C LEU A 96 -7.21 10.64 27.47
N GLU A 97 -7.62 11.35 26.42
CA GLU A 97 -7.48 10.88 25.03
C GLU A 97 -6.00 10.67 24.66
N MET A 98 -5.10 11.53 25.12
CA MET A 98 -3.66 11.33 24.94
C MET A 98 -3.10 10.12 25.70
N ALA A 99 -3.61 9.83 26.90
CA ALA A 99 -3.25 8.61 27.63
C ALA A 99 -3.78 7.34 26.92
N VAL A 100 -4.99 7.40 26.35
CA VAL A 100 -5.55 6.31 25.53
C VAL A 100 -4.71 6.08 24.27
N LEU A 101 -4.27 7.17 23.62
CA LEU A 101 -3.37 7.11 22.48
C LEU A 101 -2.05 6.41 22.82
N ASP A 102 -1.45 6.72 23.98
CA ASP A 102 -0.23 6.06 24.46
C ASP A 102 -0.42 4.55 24.59
N VAL A 103 -1.52 4.12 25.21
CA VAL A 103 -1.85 2.70 25.36
C VAL A 103 -2.05 2.02 23.99
N GLN A 104 -2.68 2.68 23.03
CA GLN A 104 -2.85 2.17 21.67
C GLN A 104 -1.52 2.01 20.94
N LEU A 105 -0.61 2.98 21.08
CA LEU A 105 0.73 2.92 20.49
C LEU A 105 1.59 1.84 21.16
N LEU A 106 1.53 1.69 22.49
CA LEU A 106 2.18 0.59 23.20
C LEU A 106 1.66 -0.78 22.76
N ALA A 107 0.35 -0.92 22.54
CA ALA A 107 -0.23 -2.14 22.00
C ALA A 107 0.28 -2.45 20.59
N LEU A 108 0.38 -1.42 19.72
CA LEU A 108 0.99 -1.54 18.39
C LEU A 108 2.46 -1.96 18.49
N GLN A 109 3.27 -1.31 19.33
CA GLN A 109 4.68 -1.64 19.54
C GLN A 109 4.88 -3.10 19.97
N ASN A 110 3.99 -3.63 20.81
CA ASN A 110 4.05 -5.03 21.25
C ASN A 110 3.67 -6.01 20.14
N ARG A 111 2.64 -5.68 19.33
CA ARG A 111 2.26 -6.49 18.16
C ARG A 111 3.37 -6.52 17.12
N LEU A 112 3.90 -5.34 16.76
CA LEU A 112 5.05 -5.21 15.88
C LEU A 112 6.26 -5.96 16.44
N GLY A 113 6.49 -5.91 17.76
CA GLY A 113 7.60 -6.65 18.37
C GLY A 113 7.48 -8.15 18.25
N THR A 114 6.26 -8.67 18.35
CA THR A 114 5.99 -10.09 18.14
C THR A 114 6.24 -10.50 16.68
N ILE A 115 5.80 -9.68 15.73
CA ILE A 115 6.00 -9.87 14.29
C ILE A 115 7.50 -9.86 13.96
N VAL A 116 8.23 -8.86 14.48
CA VAL A 116 9.67 -8.69 14.24
C VAL A 116 10.50 -9.83 14.82
N GLU A 117 10.20 -10.26 16.05
CA GLU A 117 10.90 -11.42 16.65
C GLU A 117 10.63 -12.71 15.87
N ARG A 118 9.37 -12.97 15.48
CA ARG A 118 9.02 -14.12 14.65
C ARG A 118 9.75 -14.09 13.29
N MET A 119 9.78 -12.93 12.64
CA MET A 119 10.45 -12.75 11.36
C MET A 119 11.97 -12.94 11.49
N LYS A 120 12.58 -12.41 12.55
CA LYS A 120 13.99 -12.63 12.87
C LYS A 120 14.29 -14.11 13.05
N ASP A 121 13.46 -14.82 13.82
CA ASP A 121 13.63 -16.25 14.07
C ASP A 121 13.44 -17.09 12.79
N ASP A 122 12.46 -16.76 11.95
CA ASP A 122 12.23 -17.43 10.66
C ASP A 122 13.38 -17.21 9.69
N VAL A 123 13.87 -15.97 9.54
CA VAL A 123 15.03 -15.66 8.69
C VAL A 123 16.28 -16.38 9.20
N THR A 124 16.53 -16.39 10.51
CA THR A 124 17.65 -17.11 11.12
C THR A 124 17.54 -18.62 10.83
N LEU A 125 16.37 -19.22 11.07
CA LEU A 125 16.14 -20.65 10.84
C LEU A 125 16.33 -21.02 9.36
N ARG A 126 15.82 -20.20 8.43
CA ARG A 126 15.98 -20.41 7.00
C ARG A 126 17.45 -20.37 6.59
N ILE A 127 18.20 -19.33 7.00
CA ILE A 127 19.65 -19.22 6.70
C ILE A 127 20.41 -20.42 7.28
N GLN A 128 20.04 -20.85 8.49
CA GLN A 128 20.68 -21.97 9.16
C GLN A 128 20.44 -23.29 8.43
N ASN A 129 19.20 -23.56 8.01
CA ASN A 129 18.84 -24.81 7.35
C ASN A 129 19.28 -24.87 5.88
N THR A 130 19.26 -23.74 5.15
CA THR A 130 19.55 -23.76 3.71
C THR A 130 21.02 -23.54 3.39
N VAL A 131 21.70 -22.60 4.05
CA VAL A 131 23.07 -22.21 3.68
C VAL A 131 24.10 -22.81 4.63
N LEU A 132 23.93 -22.60 5.94
CA LEU A 132 24.90 -23.08 6.93
C LEU A 132 24.88 -24.61 7.07
N GLY A 133 23.69 -25.24 7.07
CA GLY A 133 23.53 -26.69 7.15
C GLY A 133 24.19 -27.43 5.99
N GLU A 134 23.99 -26.96 4.76
CA GLU A 134 24.58 -27.56 3.55
C GLU A 134 26.10 -27.41 3.50
N LEU A 135 26.63 -26.22 3.83
CA LEU A 135 28.08 -26.00 3.89
C LEU A 135 28.74 -26.82 5.01
N ALA A 136 28.06 -27.00 6.15
CA ALA A 136 28.53 -27.85 7.24
C ALA A 136 28.51 -29.32 6.83
N GLY A 137 27.45 -29.80 6.17
CA GLY A 137 27.36 -31.15 5.62
C GLY A 137 28.48 -31.44 4.62
N LEU A 138 28.71 -30.54 3.66
CA LEU A 138 29.81 -30.65 2.69
C LEU A 138 31.18 -30.73 3.38
N ARG A 139 31.39 -29.93 4.44
CA ARG A 139 32.63 -29.93 5.21
C ARG A 139 32.81 -31.23 6.00
N ASP A 140 31.75 -31.77 6.59
CA ASP A 140 31.78 -33.05 7.30
C ASP A 140 32.15 -34.19 6.35
N GLU A 141 31.57 -34.21 5.14
CA GLU A 141 31.94 -35.18 4.11
C GLU A 141 33.41 -35.07 3.70
N LEU A 142 33.93 -33.85 3.51
CA LEU A 142 35.36 -33.64 3.23
C LEU A 142 36.27 -34.10 4.38
N ASN A 143 35.84 -33.92 5.63
CA ASN A 143 36.58 -34.41 6.79
C ASN A 143 36.57 -35.94 6.87
N THR A 144 35.49 -36.62 6.49
CA THR A 144 35.47 -38.08 6.37
C THR A 144 36.44 -38.56 5.28
N LEU A 145 36.48 -37.88 4.13
CA LEU A 145 37.43 -38.16 3.05
C LEU A 145 38.89 -38.00 3.49
N LYS A 146 39.20 -36.89 4.17
CA LYS A 146 40.52 -36.62 4.75
C LYS A 146 40.95 -37.72 5.73
N ALA A 147 40.02 -38.20 6.54
CA ALA A 147 40.27 -39.32 7.45
C ALA A 147 40.52 -40.64 6.71
N SER A 148 39.75 -40.97 5.66
CA SER A 148 39.97 -42.16 4.84
C SER A 148 41.24 -42.12 3.99
N ALA A 149 41.63 -40.94 3.47
CA ALA A 149 42.86 -40.74 2.71
C ALA A 149 44.14 -40.96 3.56
N SER A 150 44.03 -40.87 4.89
CA SER A 150 45.13 -41.16 5.82
C SER A 150 45.35 -42.67 6.08
N LYS A 151 44.41 -43.54 5.67
CA LYS A 151 44.38 -44.98 6.02
C LYS A 151 44.56 -45.95 4.83
N ASN A 152 44.96 -45.50 3.63
CA ASN A 152 45.14 -46.35 2.42
C ASN A 152 43.97 -47.32 2.14
N SER A 153 42.73 -46.89 2.36
CA SER A 153 41.54 -47.69 2.00
C SER A 153 40.94 -47.19 0.68
N PRO A 154 40.41 -48.09 -0.18
CA PRO A 154 39.80 -47.71 -1.44
C PRO A 154 38.61 -46.79 -1.19
N VAL A 155 38.68 -45.58 -1.72
CA VAL A 155 37.62 -44.58 -1.60
C VAL A 155 36.47 -45.03 -2.51
N ARG A 156 35.30 -45.31 -1.93
CA ARG A 156 34.08 -45.53 -2.73
C ARG A 156 33.70 -44.22 -3.40
N ASN A 157 33.46 -44.26 -4.72
CA ASN A 157 32.86 -43.17 -5.49
C ASN A 157 31.45 -42.87 -4.97
N ASN A 158 31.36 -42.01 -3.97
CA ASN A 158 30.14 -41.27 -3.70
C ASN A 158 30.18 -40.03 -4.59
N HIS A 159 29.18 -39.89 -5.47
CA HIS A 159 28.96 -38.64 -6.19
C HIS A 159 28.72 -37.55 -5.14
N PHE A 160 29.64 -36.59 -5.05
CA PHE A 160 29.42 -35.40 -4.24
C PHE A 160 28.42 -34.51 -4.96
N THR A 161 27.20 -34.41 -4.43
CA THR A 161 26.17 -33.53 -4.96
C THR A 161 25.94 -32.39 -3.98
N TYR A 162 26.37 -31.19 -4.33
CA TYR A 162 25.87 -29.97 -3.72
C TYR A 162 24.66 -29.52 -4.53
N ASP A 163 23.47 -29.87 -4.06
CA ASP A 163 22.26 -29.27 -4.60
C ASP A 163 22.18 -27.84 -4.10
N ALA A 164 22.17 -26.90 -5.05
CA ALA A 164 22.01 -25.49 -4.77
C ALA A 164 20.72 -25.28 -3.96
N PRO A 165 20.77 -24.85 -2.69
CA PRO A 165 19.55 -24.56 -1.96
C PRO A 165 18.80 -23.42 -2.66
N VAL A 166 17.47 -23.49 -2.65
CA VAL A 166 16.62 -22.40 -3.15
C VAL A 166 17.00 -21.13 -2.37
N PRO A 167 17.44 -20.05 -3.05
CA PRO A 167 17.86 -18.84 -2.36
C PRO A 167 16.70 -18.30 -1.53
N LEU A 168 17.00 -17.83 -0.32
CA LEU A 168 16.04 -17.09 0.50
C LEU A 168 15.51 -15.93 -0.34
N ASP A 169 14.24 -15.97 -0.72
CA ASP A 169 13.62 -14.92 -1.53
C ASP A 169 13.36 -13.69 -0.65
N PRO A 170 14.16 -12.61 -0.78
CA PRO A 170 14.00 -11.43 0.05
C PRO A 170 12.65 -10.76 -0.20
N ILE A 171 12.10 -10.90 -1.41
CA ILE A 171 10.84 -10.27 -1.80
C ILE A 171 9.67 -10.98 -1.11
N ALA A 172 9.68 -12.32 -1.07
CA ALA A 172 8.65 -13.09 -0.36
C ALA A 172 8.62 -12.76 1.14
N VAL A 173 9.79 -12.78 1.81
CA VAL A 173 9.90 -12.48 3.25
C VAL A 173 9.43 -11.05 3.55
N MET A 174 9.82 -10.08 2.71
CA MET A 174 9.38 -8.68 2.89
C MET A 174 7.88 -8.50 2.63
N ASN A 175 7.29 -9.24 1.68
CA ASN A 175 5.85 -9.20 1.42
C ASN A 175 5.04 -9.79 2.59
N GLU A 176 5.49 -10.91 3.17
CA GLU A 176 4.87 -11.49 4.37
C GLU A 176 4.91 -10.50 5.54
N LEU A 177 6.07 -9.89 5.78
CA LEU A 177 6.24 -8.88 6.83
C LEU A 177 5.36 -7.64 6.61
N LEU A 178 5.25 -7.15 5.37
CA LEU A 178 4.38 -6.02 5.02
C LEU A 178 2.91 -6.31 5.33
N VAL A 179 2.42 -7.50 4.98
CA VAL A 179 1.04 -7.91 5.27
C VAL A 179 0.77 -7.95 6.77
N GLU A 180 1.70 -8.51 7.56
CA GLU A 180 1.55 -8.57 9.01
C GLU A 180 1.62 -7.18 9.67
N VAL A 181 2.50 -6.29 9.20
CA VAL A 181 2.60 -4.90 9.68
C VAL A 181 1.31 -4.13 9.42
N HIS A 182 0.75 -4.20 8.20
CA HIS A 182 -0.53 -3.54 7.89
C HIS A 182 -1.70 -4.12 8.69
N ALA A 183 -1.70 -5.43 8.94
CA ALA A 183 -2.70 -6.03 9.82
C ALA A 183 -2.59 -5.47 11.24
N ALA A 184 -1.38 -5.20 11.73
CA ALA A 184 -1.15 -4.63 13.06
C ALA A 184 -1.57 -3.15 13.16
N THR A 185 -1.44 -2.35 12.09
CA THR A 185 -1.82 -0.91 12.07
C THR A 185 -3.31 -0.67 11.83
N ARG A 186 -4.05 -1.66 11.30
CA ARG A 186 -5.48 -1.53 10.97
C ARG A 186 -6.37 -1.10 12.14
N ASP A 187 -6.04 -1.54 13.35
CA ASP A 187 -6.81 -1.25 14.57
C ASP A 187 -6.63 0.19 15.07
N LEU A 188 -5.65 0.94 14.54
CA LEU A 188 -5.45 2.33 14.92
C LEU A 188 -6.53 3.24 14.31
N PRO A 189 -7.01 4.26 15.04
CA PRO A 189 -7.90 5.27 14.48
C PRO A 189 -7.23 6.06 13.33
N GLU A 190 -8.03 6.49 12.35
CA GLU A 190 -7.50 7.23 11.19
C GLU A 190 -7.02 8.63 11.59
N ASN A 191 -7.74 9.29 12.50
CA ASN A 191 -7.39 10.61 13.04
C ASN A 191 -7.57 10.63 14.55
N VAL A 192 -6.67 11.31 15.26
CA VAL A 192 -6.76 11.56 16.71
C VAL A 192 -6.44 13.02 16.96
N ASP A 193 -7.19 13.62 17.87
CA ASP A 193 -6.96 14.95 18.39
C ASP A 193 -5.96 14.85 19.55
N VAL A 194 -4.85 15.60 19.46
CA VAL A 194 -3.74 15.53 20.42
C VAL A 194 -3.41 16.94 20.90
N ILE A 195 -3.16 17.08 22.20
CA ILE A 195 -2.75 18.34 22.81
C ILE A 195 -1.36 18.73 22.27
N SER A 196 -1.19 20.00 21.89
CA SER A 196 0.11 20.51 21.45
C SER A 196 1.15 20.52 22.59
N GLU A 197 2.44 20.42 22.24
CA GLU A 197 3.53 20.40 23.23
C GLU A 197 3.54 21.62 24.18
N ALA A 198 3.24 22.80 23.64
CA ALA A 198 3.13 24.03 24.43
C ALA A 198 1.99 23.95 25.47
N ALA A 199 0.84 23.43 25.06
CA ALA A 199 -0.33 23.30 25.91
C ALA A 199 -0.19 22.17 26.96
N MET A 200 0.63 21.15 26.67
CA MET A 200 0.98 20.05 27.57
C MET A 200 1.94 20.48 28.71
N ASN A 201 2.91 21.33 28.40
CA ASN A 201 3.86 21.84 29.40
C ASN A 201 3.22 22.88 30.35
N ASP A 202 2.20 23.60 29.88
CA ASP A 202 1.50 24.65 30.63
C ASP A 202 0.14 24.21 31.19
N LEU A 203 -0.13 22.89 31.19
CA LEU A 203 -1.42 22.30 31.54
C LEU A 203 -1.79 22.54 33.02
N GLU A 204 -0.84 22.74 33.93
CA GLU A 204 -1.13 23.13 35.33
C GLU A 204 -1.53 24.60 35.49
N ALA A 205 -1.01 25.49 34.64
CA ALA A 205 -1.21 26.94 34.76
C ALA A 205 -2.45 27.45 34.00
N HIS A 206 -2.89 26.76 32.95
CA HIS A 206 -3.95 27.22 32.05
C HIS A 206 -5.11 26.22 31.88
N GLN A 207 -5.48 25.49 32.95
CA GLN A 207 -6.56 24.47 32.92
C GLN A 207 -7.94 25.00 32.53
N PHE A 208 -8.15 26.31 32.65
CA PHE A 208 -9.43 26.98 32.40
C PHE A 208 -9.43 27.82 31.12
N GLU A 209 -8.36 27.72 30.33
CA GLU A 209 -8.21 28.40 29.04
C GLU A 209 -8.36 27.41 27.88
N GLU A 210 -8.67 27.93 26.69
CA GLU A 210 -8.80 27.11 25.47
C GLU A 210 -7.42 26.65 24.99
N GLN A 211 -7.21 25.35 24.94
CA GLN A 211 -5.96 24.77 24.47
C GLN A 211 -5.99 24.52 22.95
N GLU A 212 -4.83 24.67 22.31
CA GLU A 212 -4.65 24.32 20.91
C GLU A 212 -4.55 22.80 20.75
N VAL A 213 -5.52 22.22 20.05
CA VAL A 213 -5.58 20.80 19.73
C VAL A 213 -5.15 20.57 18.27
N LEU A 214 -4.31 19.56 18.08
CA LEU A 214 -3.77 19.12 16.79
C LEU A 214 -4.48 17.85 16.33
N THR A 215 -5.14 17.88 15.17
CA THR A 215 -5.69 16.66 14.57
C THR A 215 -4.61 15.97 13.73
N ILE A 216 -4.17 14.79 14.17
CA ILE A 216 -3.10 13.99 13.55
C ILE A 216 -3.70 12.76 12.87
N ALA A 217 -3.26 12.47 11.65
CA ALA A 217 -3.63 11.24 10.93
C ALA A 217 -2.84 10.02 11.46
N LEU A 218 -3.18 9.54 12.66
CA LEU A 218 -2.37 8.58 13.44
C LEU A 218 -1.98 7.32 12.67
N ARG A 219 -2.95 6.63 12.05
CA ARG A 219 -2.68 5.39 11.32
C ARG A 219 -1.64 5.59 10.21
N ARG A 220 -1.80 6.64 9.41
CA ARG A 220 -0.90 6.96 8.28
C ARG A 220 0.49 7.34 8.77
N LEU A 221 0.58 8.03 9.90
CA LEU A 221 1.85 8.43 10.50
C LEU A 221 2.58 7.22 11.10
N ALA A 222 1.86 6.32 11.77
CA ALA A 222 2.44 5.08 12.29
C ALA A 222 2.94 4.17 11.15
N GLU A 223 2.16 4.03 10.06
CA GLU A 223 2.58 3.30 8.86
C GLU A 223 3.84 3.91 8.24
N TYR A 224 3.86 5.24 8.07
CA TYR A 224 5.03 5.94 7.53
C TYR A 224 6.28 5.73 8.38
N ILE A 225 6.20 5.86 9.72
CA ILE A 225 7.35 5.66 10.62
C ILE A 225 7.87 4.22 10.51
N VAL A 226 6.98 3.23 10.51
CA VAL A 226 7.39 1.82 10.36
C VAL A 226 8.00 1.57 8.97
N GLU A 227 7.46 2.18 7.92
CA GLU A 227 7.99 2.05 6.57
C GLU A 227 9.37 2.70 6.42
N SER A 228 9.53 3.96 6.84
CA SER A 228 10.75 4.72 6.65
C SER A 228 11.88 4.27 7.56
N GLU A 229 11.54 3.98 8.82
CA GLU A 229 12.55 3.65 9.83
C GLU A 229 12.81 2.14 9.88
N PHE A 230 11.81 1.27 9.73
CA PHE A 230 12.04 -0.16 9.90
C PHE A 230 12.18 -0.90 8.57
N LEU A 231 11.18 -0.82 7.70
CA LEU A 231 11.10 -1.66 6.50
C LEU A 231 12.11 -1.27 5.43
N GLY A 232 12.34 0.03 5.21
CA GLY A 232 13.31 0.52 4.23
C GLY A 232 14.75 0.03 4.50
N PRO A 233 15.32 0.30 5.69
CA PRO A 233 16.67 -0.17 6.04
C PRO A 233 16.80 -1.70 6.08
N LEU A 234 15.75 -2.41 6.49
CA LEU A 234 15.71 -3.86 6.46
C LEU A 234 15.76 -4.41 5.03
N GLN A 235 15.02 -3.79 4.10
CA GLN A 235 15.01 -4.18 2.70
C GLN A 235 16.39 -4.04 2.05
N GLU A 236 17.10 -2.94 2.32
CA GLU A 236 18.45 -2.72 1.79
C GLU A 236 19.42 -3.82 2.26
N ARG A 237 19.34 -4.20 3.53
CA ARG A 237 20.12 -5.32 4.10
C ARG A 237 19.73 -6.67 3.49
N MET A 238 18.43 -6.95 3.35
CA MET A 238 17.92 -8.22 2.82
C MET A 238 18.28 -8.42 1.34
N ASN A 239 18.30 -7.36 0.54
CA ASN A 239 18.68 -7.41 -0.88
C ASN A 239 20.16 -7.75 -1.10
N GLN A 240 21.01 -7.62 -0.08
CA GLN A 240 22.44 -7.97 -0.18
C GLN A 240 22.69 -9.47 0.05
N LEU A 241 21.77 -10.18 0.72
CA LEU A 241 21.93 -11.59 1.09
C LEU A 241 22.05 -12.55 -0.11
N PRO A 242 21.26 -12.43 -1.20
CA PRO A 242 21.38 -13.35 -2.33
C PRO A 242 22.77 -13.37 -2.97
N ASN A 243 23.39 -12.19 -3.13
CA ASN A 243 24.74 -12.09 -3.70
C ASN A 243 25.79 -12.75 -2.81
N ILE A 244 25.62 -12.63 -1.49
CA ILE A 244 26.51 -13.25 -0.50
C ILE A 244 26.36 -14.79 -0.56
N PHE A 245 25.13 -15.29 -0.61
CA PHE A 245 24.85 -16.73 -0.70
C PHE A 245 25.34 -17.33 -2.01
N GLN A 246 25.18 -16.61 -3.13
CA GLN A 246 25.73 -17.03 -4.42
C GLN A 246 27.26 -17.10 -4.40
N GLY A 247 27.91 -16.17 -3.69
CA GLY A 247 29.36 -16.22 -3.45
C GLY A 247 29.77 -17.49 -2.68
N ALA A 248 29.07 -17.79 -1.58
CA ALA A 248 29.34 -18.98 -0.77
C ALA A 248 29.11 -20.28 -1.56
N GLN A 249 28.06 -20.34 -2.36
CA GLN A 249 27.78 -21.45 -3.27
C GLN A 249 28.89 -21.65 -4.31
N THR A 250 29.43 -20.55 -4.87
CA THR A 250 30.54 -20.62 -5.82
C THR A 250 31.78 -21.23 -5.16
N VAL A 251 32.08 -20.84 -3.91
CA VAL A 251 33.18 -21.44 -3.14
C VAL A 251 32.95 -22.93 -2.89
N ALA A 252 31.73 -23.33 -2.53
CA ALA A 252 31.37 -24.74 -2.33
C ALA A 252 31.55 -25.57 -3.61
N GLN A 253 31.08 -25.06 -4.75
CA GLN A 253 31.24 -25.71 -6.06
C GLN A 253 32.70 -25.79 -6.50
N ASP A 254 33.52 -24.77 -6.23
CA ASP A 254 34.95 -24.78 -6.55
C ASP A 254 35.69 -25.85 -5.72
N VAL A 255 35.38 -25.95 -4.42
CA VAL A 255 35.96 -26.99 -3.55
C VAL A 255 35.55 -28.38 -4.04
N LEU A 256 34.28 -28.56 -4.45
CA LEU A 256 33.81 -29.83 -5.02
C LEU A 256 34.46 -30.19 -6.35
N ARG A 257 34.61 -29.22 -7.26
CA ARG A 257 35.27 -29.45 -8.55
C ARG A 257 36.72 -29.85 -8.38
N LEU A 258 37.45 -29.15 -7.49
CA LEU A 258 38.85 -29.43 -7.22
C LEU A 258 39.04 -30.82 -6.58
N THR A 259 38.15 -31.22 -5.69
CA THR A 259 38.21 -32.53 -5.04
C THR A 259 37.76 -33.68 -5.95
N THR A 260 36.77 -33.45 -6.81
CA THR A 260 36.30 -34.43 -7.80
C THR A 260 37.32 -34.62 -8.93
N PHE A 261 37.96 -33.54 -9.40
CA PHE A 261 38.99 -33.61 -10.43
C PHE A 261 40.21 -34.44 -9.99
N ASP A 262 40.67 -34.26 -8.75
CA ASP A 262 41.79 -35.04 -8.18
C ASP A 262 41.44 -36.53 -8.02
N LEU A 263 40.19 -36.85 -7.67
CA LEU A 263 39.69 -38.24 -7.60
C LEU A 263 39.68 -38.94 -8.98
N ILE A 264 39.43 -38.21 -10.07
CA ILE A 264 39.37 -38.75 -11.44
C ILE A 264 40.77 -38.88 -12.07
N GLU A 265 41.69 -37.92 -11.83
CA GLU A 265 43.07 -38.01 -12.32
C GLU A 265 43.88 -39.15 -11.67
N THR A 266 43.53 -39.56 -10.44
CA THR A 266 44.19 -40.69 -9.76
C THR A 266 43.75 -42.06 -10.28
N GLU A 267 42.57 -42.20 -10.90
CA GLU A 267 42.14 -43.46 -11.53
C GLU A 267 42.84 -43.70 -12.89
N SER A 268 43.44 -42.69 -13.50
CA SER A 268 43.93 -42.73 -14.89
C SER A 268 45.45 -42.80 -15.07
N ASN A 269 46.26 -42.59 -14.02
CA ASN A 269 47.74 -42.59 -14.11
C ASN A 269 48.40 -43.61 -13.16
N GLU A 270 48.53 -44.87 -13.60
CA GLU A 270 49.18 -45.97 -12.86
C GLU A 270 50.73 -45.88 -12.72
N THR A 271 51.40 -44.73 -12.99
CA THR A 271 52.88 -44.74 -13.16
C THR A 271 53.70 -43.65 -12.47
N LEU A 272 53.25 -42.99 -11.40
CA LEU A 272 54.13 -42.12 -10.59
C LEU A 272 54.00 -42.37 -9.07
N THR A 273 55.15 -42.31 -8.39
CA THR A 273 55.40 -42.61 -6.97
C THR A 273 54.31 -42.16 -5.97
N ASP A 274 53.69 -43.14 -5.29
CA ASP A 274 52.62 -43.04 -4.28
C ASP A 274 52.76 -41.90 -3.25
N PHE A 275 53.99 -41.55 -2.84
CA PHE A 275 54.22 -40.61 -1.74
C PHE A 275 53.97 -39.13 -2.12
N ALA A 276 54.34 -38.72 -3.34
CA ALA A 276 54.21 -37.33 -3.78
C ALA A 276 52.76 -36.94 -4.13
N GLN A 277 51.98 -37.91 -4.62
CA GLN A 277 50.55 -37.75 -4.89
C GLN A 277 49.74 -37.67 -3.58
N HIS A 278 50.10 -38.45 -2.56
CA HIS A 278 49.47 -38.38 -1.22
C HIS A 278 49.66 -37.02 -0.53
N GLU A 279 50.86 -36.43 -0.60
CA GLU A 279 51.12 -35.13 0.02
C GLU A 279 50.34 -33.99 -0.68
N THR A 280 50.22 -34.06 -2.01
CA THR A 280 49.49 -33.07 -2.82
C THR A 280 47.98 -33.16 -2.56
N ARG A 281 47.44 -34.38 -2.50
CA ARG A 281 46.03 -34.65 -2.16
C ARG A 281 45.65 -34.16 -0.76
N GLN A 282 46.51 -34.40 0.24
CA GLN A 282 46.27 -33.88 1.60
C GLN A 282 46.25 -32.35 1.63
N LYS A 283 47.14 -31.67 0.87
CA LYS A 283 47.16 -30.20 0.80
C LYS A 283 45.90 -29.62 0.18
N ILE A 284 45.35 -30.24 -0.86
CA ILE A 284 44.10 -29.80 -1.52
C ILE A 284 42.90 -29.96 -0.57
N LEU A 285 42.79 -31.10 0.12
CA LEU A 285 41.72 -31.36 1.09
C LEU A 285 41.78 -30.42 2.30
N ILE A 286 42.99 -30.12 2.80
CA ILE A 286 43.19 -29.14 3.89
C ILE A 286 42.80 -27.73 3.43
N ASN A 287 43.17 -27.34 2.21
CA ASN A 287 42.80 -26.04 1.65
C ASN A 287 41.27 -25.92 1.44
N GLY A 288 40.63 -26.97 0.93
CA GLY A 288 39.17 -27.04 0.80
C GLY A 288 38.42 -26.90 2.14
N ASP A 289 38.85 -27.63 3.18
CA ASP A 289 38.30 -27.53 4.54
C ASP A 289 38.48 -26.13 5.13
N ASN A 290 39.66 -25.51 4.96
CA ASN A 290 39.90 -24.14 5.42
C ASN A 290 39.01 -23.12 4.71
N ARG A 291 38.85 -23.21 3.38
CA ARG A 291 38.00 -22.32 2.59
C ARG A 291 36.53 -22.41 3.01
N LEU A 292 36.03 -23.63 3.25
CA LEU A 292 34.66 -23.82 3.76
C LEU A 292 34.50 -23.34 5.19
N ALA A 293 35.50 -23.54 6.06
CA ALA A 293 35.46 -23.04 7.44
C ALA A 293 35.43 -21.51 7.51
N GLU A 294 36.20 -20.83 6.66
CA GLU A 294 36.19 -19.38 6.52
C GLU A 294 34.82 -18.87 6.04
N GLU A 295 34.25 -19.48 5.01
CA GLU A 295 32.92 -19.09 4.49
C GLU A 295 31.78 -19.39 5.48
N LEU A 296 31.82 -20.51 6.20
CA LEU A 296 30.87 -20.81 7.29
C LEU A 296 30.90 -19.73 8.38
N THR A 297 32.11 -19.35 8.82
CA THR A 297 32.30 -18.32 9.84
C THR A 297 31.79 -16.97 9.34
N ARG A 298 32.03 -16.64 8.06
CA ARG A 298 31.58 -15.40 7.44
C ARG A 298 30.05 -15.31 7.36
N ILE A 299 29.37 -16.38 6.94
CA ILE A 299 27.91 -16.40 6.84
C ILE A 299 27.28 -16.32 8.22
N GLN A 300 27.87 -16.97 9.22
CA GLN A 300 27.39 -16.90 10.60
C GLN A 300 27.51 -15.48 11.19
N GLN A 301 28.62 -14.78 10.93
CA GLN A 301 28.76 -13.36 11.30
C GLN A 301 27.72 -12.46 10.61
N ILE A 302 27.33 -12.77 9.37
CA ILE A 302 26.32 -12.02 8.62
C ILE A 302 24.92 -12.28 9.19
N GLN A 303 24.61 -13.52 9.57
CA GLN A 303 23.36 -13.89 10.25
C GLN A 303 23.23 -13.17 11.60
N ASP A 304 24.28 -13.23 12.43
CA ASP A 304 24.31 -12.54 13.73
C ASP A 304 24.22 -11.02 13.58
N GLY A 305 24.90 -10.47 12.56
CA GLY A 305 24.84 -9.06 12.21
C GLY A 305 23.44 -8.61 11.75
N LEU A 306 22.74 -9.45 10.98
CA LEU A 306 21.37 -9.19 10.54
C LEU A 306 20.40 -9.22 11.74
N GLY A 307 20.51 -10.22 12.61
CA GLY A 307 19.68 -10.29 13.83
C GLY A 307 19.86 -9.08 14.74
N THR A 308 21.12 -8.67 14.95
CA THR A 308 21.44 -7.47 15.73
C THR A 308 20.90 -6.20 15.08
N PHE A 309 21.01 -6.09 13.75
CA PHE A 309 20.49 -4.96 12.99
C PHE A 309 18.97 -4.84 13.09
N ILE A 310 18.23 -5.94 12.91
CA ILE A 310 16.76 -5.99 13.03
C ILE A 310 16.34 -5.46 14.40
N GLN A 311 16.97 -5.94 15.47
CA GLN A 311 16.65 -5.52 16.83
C GLN A 311 16.98 -4.03 17.08
N GLN A 312 18.13 -3.55 16.61
CA GLN A 312 18.50 -2.13 16.75
C GLN A 312 17.56 -1.21 15.99
N GLN A 313 17.20 -1.56 14.75
CA GLN A 313 16.32 -0.74 13.94
C GLN A 313 14.89 -0.74 14.47
N PHE A 314 14.43 -1.88 14.98
CA PHE A 314 13.12 -1.94 15.63
C PHE A 314 13.07 -1.13 16.92
N ARG A 315 14.13 -1.12 17.74
CA ARG A 315 14.21 -0.24 18.92
C ARG A 315 14.08 1.24 18.55
N LYS A 316 14.81 1.69 17.53
CA LYS A 316 14.69 3.07 17.02
C LYS A 316 13.25 3.39 16.56
N THR A 317 12.59 2.43 15.91
CA THR A 317 11.21 2.59 15.46
C THR A 317 10.25 2.71 16.65
N LYS A 318 10.44 1.90 17.72
CA LYS A 318 9.65 2.02 18.95
C LYS A 318 9.80 3.40 19.60
N ASP A 319 11.02 3.94 19.65
CA ASP A 319 11.30 5.25 20.24
C ASP A 319 10.60 6.38 19.48
N GLN A 320 10.31 6.21 18.19
CA GLN A 320 9.54 7.17 17.40
C GLN A 320 8.01 6.96 17.48
N LEU A 321 7.55 5.75 17.79
CA LEU A 321 6.14 5.40 17.94
C LEU A 321 5.59 5.67 19.35
N ASN A 322 5.85 6.86 19.90
CA ASN A 322 5.25 7.29 21.17
C ASN A 322 4.58 8.66 21.02
N PRO A 323 3.55 8.99 21.82
CA PRO A 323 2.78 10.23 21.65
C PRO A 323 3.65 11.48 21.69
N TYR A 324 4.66 11.53 22.56
CA TYR A 324 5.55 12.67 22.72
C TYR A 324 6.46 12.87 21.51
N SER A 325 7.06 11.81 20.96
CA SER A 325 7.87 11.84 19.75
C SER A 325 7.02 12.25 18.54
N ILE A 326 5.77 11.78 18.46
CA ILE A 326 4.85 12.13 17.36
C ILE A 326 4.46 13.62 17.41
N VAL A 327 4.21 14.16 18.60
CA VAL A 327 3.87 15.58 18.82
C VAL A 327 5.12 16.48 18.69
N HIS A 328 6.27 16.07 19.23
CA HIS A 328 7.52 16.83 19.16
C HIS A 328 8.12 16.86 17.75
N SER A 329 7.88 15.81 16.96
CA SER A 329 8.30 15.74 15.55
C SER A 329 7.29 16.40 14.60
N ALA A 330 6.26 17.08 15.11
CA ALA A 330 5.20 17.73 14.33
C ALA A 330 5.73 18.79 13.34
N ASP A 331 6.85 19.45 13.64
CA ASP A 331 7.50 20.38 12.69
C ASP A 331 8.19 19.65 11.52
N THR A 332 8.64 18.42 11.72
CA THR A 332 9.18 17.54 10.66
C THR A 332 8.05 16.87 9.86
N TYR A 333 6.90 16.64 10.50
CA TYR A 333 5.73 15.93 9.97
C TYR A 333 4.51 16.82 9.69
N GLN A 334 4.72 18.11 9.38
CA GLN A 334 3.64 19.07 9.07
C GLN A 334 2.64 18.57 8.01
N GLN A 335 3.05 17.60 7.18
CA GLN A 335 2.23 16.97 6.13
C GLN A 335 1.12 16.04 6.65
N TYR A 336 1.16 15.63 7.92
CA TYR A 336 0.20 14.70 8.56
C TYR A 336 -0.75 15.39 9.56
N ILE A 337 -0.61 16.71 9.71
CA ILE A 337 -1.48 17.57 10.53
C ILE A 337 -2.63 18.05 9.62
N ARG A 338 -3.86 17.59 9.87
CA ARG A 338 -5.03 17.93 9.02
C ARG A 338 -5.63 19.30 9.34
N GLY A 339 -5.26 19.91 10.46
CA GLY A 339 -5.63 21.28 10.84
C GLY A 339 -5.31 21.61 12.30
N ARG A 340 -5.20 22.91 12.62
CA ARG A 340 -5.21 23.42 14.00
C ARG A 340 -6.63 23.86 14.33
N ARG A 341 -7.23 23.35 15.40
CA ARG A 341 -8.57 23.73 15.82
C ARG A 341 -8.55 24.30 17.23
N THR A 342 -9.16 25.47 17.38
CA THR A 342 -9.61 26.01 18.67
C THR A 342 -11.10 25.69 18.78
N ARG A 343 -11.54 25.05 19.86
CA ARG A 343 -12.94 24.63 20.02
C ARG A 343 -13.81 25.87 20.33
N GLY A 344 -14.40 26.48 19.30
CA GLY A 344 -15.63 27.27 19.44
C GLY A 344 -15.71 28.62 18.72
N VAL A 345 -16.12 28.63 17.44
CA VAL A 345 -17.02 29.66 16.90
C VAL A 345 -17.95 29.03 15.86
N VAL A 346 -19.16 28.64 16.29
CA VAL A 346 -20.34 28.62 15.40
C VAL A 346 -21.12 29.89 15.71
N THR A 347 -20.76 31.00 15.06
CA THR A 347 -21.65 32.16 14.96
C THR A 347 -22.10 32.35 13.53
N ARG A 348 -23.44 32.38 13.40
CA ARG A 348 -24.21 32.67 12.20
C ARG A 348 -23.57 33.73 11.31
N PHE A 349 -23.08 33.32 10.14
CA PHE A 349 -23.04 34.16 8.95
C PHE A 349 -23.40 33.32 7.72
N GLN A 350 -24.71 33.11 7.54
CA GLN A 350 -25.30 32.85 6.24
C GLN A 350 -26.28 33.99 5.94
N ARG A 351 -26.11 34.59 4.74
CA ARG A 351 -26.94 35.60 4.05
C ARG A 351 -26.58 37.09 4.25
N THR A 352 -25.60 37.53 3.45
CA THR A 352 -25.62 38.78 2.64
C THR A 352 -24.58 38.59 1.51
N ARG A 353 -25.01 38.18 0.30
CA ARG A 353 -25.32 38.99 -0.90
C ARG A 353 -24.05 39.44 -1.64
N LEU A 354 -23.67 38.76 -2.72
CA LEU A 354 -23.91 39.16 -4.12
C LEU A 354 -23.49 40.61 -4.44
N GLN A 355 -22.55 40.71 -5.39
CA GLN A 355 -22.04 41.87 -6.14
C GLN A 355 -20.92 42.71 -5.50
N VAL A 356 -19.68 42.41 -5.90
CA VAL A 356 -18.82 43.40 -6.57
C VAL A 356 -18.33 42.77 -7.87
N GLU A 357 -18.97 43.18 -8.96
CA GLU A 357 -18.47 43.02 -10.33
C GLU A 357 -17.49 44.18 -10.62
N ARG A 358 -16.43 43.88 -11.38
CA ARG A 358 -15.57 44.80 -12.16
C ARG A 358 -14.64 45.73 -11.36
N PHE A 359 -13.35 45.35 -11.25
CA PHE A 359 -12.23 46.02 -11.94
C PHE A 359 -10.89 45.32 -11.63
N THR A 360 -10.45 44.37 -12.47
CA THR A 360 -9.02 44.09 -12.76
C THR A 360 -8.91 43.26 -14.05
N THR A 361 -9.57 43.72 -15.11
CA THR A 361 -9.46 43.17 -16.48
C THR A 361 -9.16 44.26 -17.48
N GLU A 362 -8.04 44.98 -17.27
CA GLU A 362 -7.52 45.87 -18.32
C GLU A 362 -5.99 45.99 -18.37
N LYS A 363 -5.24 45.15 -17.63
CA LYS A 363 -3.77 45.03 -17.81
C LYS A 363 -3.24 43.61 -17.95
N PHE A 364 -4.10 42.60 -17.97
CA PHE A 364 -3.67 41.19 -18.16
C PHE A 364 -4.00 40.60 -19.54
N VAL A 365 -4.75 41.34 -20.37
CA VAL A 365 -5.10 40.93 -21.75
C VAL A 365 -4.12 41.48 -22.80
N GLN A 366 -3.23 42.42 -22.43
CA GLN A 366 -2.10 42.84 -23.27
C GLN A 366 -0.79 42.07 -22.98
N LEU A 367 -0.78 41.16 -22.00
CA LEU A 367 0.36 40.28 -21.71
C LEU A 367 0.18 38.84 -22.24
N LEU A 368 -1.02 38.51 -22.74
CA LEU A 368 -1.36 37.19 -23.28
C LEU A 368 -1.57 37.17 -24.81
N TYR A 369 -1.03 38.18 -25.52
CA TYR A 369 -0.96 38.21 -26.99
C TYR A 369 0.43 38.57 -27.52
N ARG A 370 1.48 38.06 -26.87
CA ARG A 370 2.85 38.17 -27.41
C ARG A 370 3.73 36.98 -27.00
N ARG A 371 3.38 35.79 -27.52
CA ARG A 371 4.35 34.73 -27.85
C ARG A 371 3.73 33.63 -28.72
N SER A 372 3.13 34.06 -29.82
CA SER A 372 2.84 33.24 -31.00
C SER A 372 3.85 33.58 -32.09
N GLU A 373 5.14 33.33 -31.85
CA GLU A 373 6.23 33.44 -32.84
C GLU A 373 7.34 32.42 -32.52
N GLY A 374 6.96 31.14 -32.45
CA GLY A 374 7.90 30.00 -32.44
C GLY A 374 7.50 28.88 -33.42
N VAL A 375 6.31 28.96 -34.00
CA VAL A 375 5.70 27.88 -34.80
C VAL A 375 6.05 27.97 -36.30
N LEU A 376 6.68 29.06 -36.73
CA LEU A 376 7.15 29.25 -38.12
C LEU A 376 8.69 29.25 -38.27
N PHE A 377 9.44 29.17 -37.17
CA PHE A 377 10.91 29.03 -37.18
C PHE A 377 11.37 27.56 -37.05
N ALA A 378 10.56 26.69 -36.42
CA ALA A 378 10.83 25.25 -36.32
C ALA A 378 10.52 24.47 -37.62
N ARG A 379 9.63 24.98 -38.49
CA ARG A 379 9.26 24.33 -39.76
C ARG A 379 10.26 24.55 -40.91
N ARG A 380 11.24 25.45 -40.77
CA ARG A 380 12.32 25.65 -41.78
C ARG A 380 13.69 25.14 -41.36
N LEU A 381 13.86 24.68 -40.11
CA LEU A 381 15.11 24.08 -39.61
C LEU A 381 15.05 22.55 -39.47
N GLN A 382 13.87 21.93 -39.66
CA GLN A 382 13.70 20.47 -39.60
C GLN A 382 13.49 19.80 -40.97
N ALA A 383 13.28 20.57 -42.04
CA ALA A 383 13.08 20.02 -43.38
C ALA A 383 14.38 19.41 -43.98
N ASP A 384 15.56 19.75 -43.45
CA ASP A 384 16.86 19.28 -43.94
C ASP A 384 17.51 18.15 -43.11
N LYS A 385 16.83 17.61 -42.08
CA LYS A 385 17.35 16.51 -41.22
C LYS A 385 16.61 15.18 -41.36
N GLN A 386 15.67 15.06 -42.28
CA GLN A 386 14.79 13.89 -42.43
C GLN A 386 15.35 12.74 -43.29
N SER A 387 16.62 12.76 -43.69
CA SER A 387 17.17 11.76 -44.64
C SER A 387 17.90 10.56 -44.04
N SER A 388 17.90 10.31 -42.72
CA SER A 388 18.58 9.11 -42.17
C SER A 388 18.11 8.60 -40.80
N GLN A 389 16.82 8.68 -40.45
CA GLN A 389 16.33 8.00 -39.23
C GLN A 389 15.93 6.56 -39.55
N THR A 390 16.62 5.58 -38.94
CA THR A 390 16.29 4.16 -39.08
C THR A 390 14.94 3.83 -38.43
N ILE A 391 14.32 2.70 -38.79
CA ILE A 391 13.09 2.23 -38.14
C ILE A 391 13.34 2.00 -36.64
N THR A 392 14.52 1.44 -36.30
CA THR A 392 14.96 1.24 -34.92
C THR A 392 14.99 2.54 -34.13
N ASP A 393 15.58 3.61 -34.68
CA ASP A 393 15.60 4.92 -34.01
C ASP A 393 14.19 5.47 -33.78
N LYS A 394 13.30 5.33 -34.76
CA LYS A 394 11.90 5.79 -34.62
C LYS A 394 11.16 5.00 -33.54
N MET A 395 11.41 3.69 -33.44
CA MET A 395 10.82 2.81 -32.43
C MET A 395 11.34 3.11 -31.02
N LEU A 396 12.65 3.32 -30.85
CA LEU A 396 13.23 3.71 -29.57
C LEU A 396 12.75 5.10 -29.13
N ASN A 397 12.64 6.06 -30.06
CA ASN A 397 12.05 7.37 -29.76
C ASN A 397 10.57 7.27 -29.32
N LEU A 398 9.81 6.32 -29.87
CA LEU A 398 8.45 6.02 -29.41
C LEU A 398 8.49 5.41 -28.00
N LEU A 399 9.38 4.45 -27.75
CA LEU A 399 9.55 3.81 -26.45
C LEU A 399 9.91 4.82 -25.34
N ASP A 400 10.84 5.74 -25.62
CA ASP A 400 11.25 6.80 -24.69
C ASP A 400 10.11 7.75 -24.33
N GLN A 401 9.19 8.00 -25.28
CA GLN A 401 8.01 8.83 -25.05
C GLN A 401 6.99 8.16 -24.12
N VAL A 402 6.90 6.82 -24.10
CA VAL A 402 5.91 6.09 -23.31
C VAL A 402 6.44 5.51 -22.00
N THR A 403 7.75 5.35 -21.88
CA THR A 403 8.39 4.73 -20.71
C THR A 403 8.76 5.78 -19.65
N PRO A 404 8.58 5.50 -18.34
CA PRO A 404 9.12 6.34 -17.28
C PRO A 404 10.65 6.39 -17.34
N LYS A 405 11.24 7.48 -16.86
CA LYS A 405 12.71 7.56 -16.74
C LYS A 405 13.19 6.55 -15.68
N PRO A 406 14.27 5.77 -15.90
CA PRO A 406 14.77 4.78 -14.93
C PRO A 406 15.02 5.39 -13.55
N GLU A 407 15.67 6.57 -13.50
CA GLU A 407 15.93 7.33 -12.28
C GLU A 407 14.66 7.58 -11.44
N ILE A 408 13.52 7.78 -12.09
CA ILE A 408 12.26 8.04 -11.39
C ILE A 408 11.74 6.74 -10.79
N VAL A 409 11.76 5.65 -11.54
CA VAL A 409 11.28 4.33 -11.07
C VAL A 409 12.12 3.81 -9.92
N GLU A 410 13.43 3.98 -9.97
CA GLU A 410 14.34 3.61 -8.87
C GLU A 410 14.01 4.37 -7.58
N ASN A 411 13.75 5.68 -7.70
CA ASN A 411 13.41 6.55 -6.57
C ASN A 411 11.97 6.40 -6.05
N LEU A 412 11.11 5.63 -6.70
CA LEU A 412 9.75 5.37 -6.19
C LEU A 412 9.77 4.30 -5.10
N PRO A 413 8.96 4.45 -4.03
CA PRO A 413 8.80 3.41 -3.01
C PRO A 413 8.40 2.07 -3.64
N PHE A 414 8.91 0.96 -3.09
CA PHE A 414 8.62 -0.38 -3.61
C PHE A 414 7.12 -0.68 -3.63
N TYR A 415 6.39 -0.35 -2.56
CA TYR A 415 4.95 -0.55 -2.49
C TYR A 415 4.19 0.23 -3.59
N TYR A 416 4.62 1.46 -3.87
CA TYR A 416 4.07 2.24 -4.97
C TYR A 416 4.33 1.58 -6.33
N LYS A 417 5.52 1.01 -6.54
CA LYS A 417 5.80 0.21 -7.75
C LYS A 417 4.92 -1.03 -7.82
N GLN A 418 4.71 -1.74 -6.72
CA GLN A 418 3.90 -2.96 -6.68
C GLN A 418 2.42 -2.68 -6.99
N LEU A 419 1.85 -1.60 -6.44
CA LEU A 419 0.45 -1.22 -6.68
C LEU A 419 0.13 -0.85 -8.14
N PHE A 420 1.11 -0.27 -8.85
CA PHE A 420 0.91 0.26 -10.20
C PHE A 420 1.53 -0.61 -11.31
N LEU A 421 2.63 -1.30 -11.04
CA LEU A 421 3.38 -2.11 -12.01
C LEU A 421 3.33 -3.61 -11.71
N GLY A 422 2.97 -4.00 -10.48
CA GLY A 422 2.89 -5.40 -10.06
C GLY A 422 1.60 -6.10 -10.52
N LYS A 423 1.58 -7.43 -10.37
CA LYS A 423 0.32 -8.18 -10.49
C LYS A 423 -0.58 -7.80 -9.31
N PRO A 424 -1.86 -7.50 -9.53
CA PRO A 424 -2.74 -7.07 -8.45
C PRO A 424 -2.99 -8.22 -7.48
N THR A 425 -2.48 -8.12 -6.24
CA THR A 425 -3.00 -8.89 -5.11
C THR A 425 -4.32 -8.24 -4.71
N ILE A 426 -5.43 -8.76 -5.23
CA ILE A 426 -6.73 -8.12 -5.04
C ILE A 426 -7.20 -8.41 -3.61
N THR A 427 -6.99 -7.45 -2.73
CA THR A 427 -7.89 -7.24 -1.61
C THR A 427 -9.17 -6.61 -2.15
N ASN A 428 -10.33 -7.08 -1.65
CA ASN A 428 -11.65 -6.53 -2.04
C ASN A 428 -11.73 -5.00 -1.91
N ASP A 429 -10.88 -4.41 -1.07
CA ASP A 429 -10.75 -2.98 -0.82
C ASP A 429 -10.32 -2.15 -2.05
N PHE A 430 -9.73 -2.77 -3.08
CA PHE A 430 -9.31 -2.09 -4.32
C PHE A 430 -10.21 -2.36 -5.53
N TRP A 431 -11.37 -2.99 -5.32
CA TRP A 431 -12.31 -3.27 -6.41
C TRP A 431 -13.20 -2.06 -6.72
N ILE A 432 -13.19 -1.62 -7.97
CA ILE A 432 -14.01 -0.48 -8.44
C ILE A 432 -14.67 -0.87 -9.78
N GLY A 433 -15.97 -0.61 -9.87
CA GLY A 433 -16.76 -0.74 -11.10
C GLY A 433 -17.07 -2.17 -11.50
N ARG A 434 -17.32 -2.35 -12.81
CA ARG A 434 -17.71 -3.62 -13.45
C ARG A 434 -19.05 -4.21 -12.98
N GLU A 435 -20.01 -3.36 -12.63
CA GLU A 435 -21.31 -3.81 -12.12
C GLU A 435 -22.06 -4.68 -13.14
N HIS A 436 -21.96 -4.34 -14.43
CA HIS A 436 -22.60 -5.13 -15.49
C HIS A 436 -22.03 -6.56 -15.58
N GLU A 437 -20.70 -6.68 -15.56
CA GLU A 437 -20.00 -7.95 -15.58
C GLU A 437 -20.31 -8.78 -14.32
N LEU A 438 -20.39 -8.14 -13.16
CA LEU A 438 -20.76 -8.80 -11.90
C LEU A 438 -22.21 -9.29 -11.93
N GLU A 439 -23.15 -8.54 -12.50
CA GLU A 439 -24.53 -8.99 -12.69
C GLU A 439 -24.61 -10.23 -13.60
N LEU A 440 -23.83 -10.26 -14.69
CA LEU A 440 -23.74 -11.43 -15.57
C LEU A 440 -23.16 -12.64 -14.83
N ALA A 441 -22.12 -12.43 -14.03
CA ALA A 441 -21.51 -13.46 -13.20
C ALA A 441 -22.50 -14.01 -12.16
N ASP A 442 -23.21 -13.14 -11.43
CA ASP A 442 -24.21 -13.53 -10.43
C ASP A 442 -25.34 -14.34 -11.07
N LYS A 443 -25.80 -13.95 -12.27
CA LYS A 443 -26.79 -14.73 -13.05
C LYS A 443 -26.24 -16.10 -13.45
N ALA A 444 -24.98 -16.19 -13.89
CA ALA A 444 -24.34 -17.44 -14.28
C ALA A 444 -24.15 -18.38 -13.08
N VAL A 445 -23.65 -17.87 -11.96
CA VAL A 445 -23.51 -18.64 -10.71
C VAL A 445 -24.88 -19.10 -10.20
N GLY A 446 -25.91 -18.24 -10.28
CA GLY A 446 -27.28 -18.61 -9.95
C GLY A 446 -27.89 -19.69 -10.87
N ARG A 447 -27.43 -19.81 -12.11
CA ARG A 447 -27.79 -20.94 -13.00
C ARG A 447 -27.04 -22.20 -12.60
N PHE A 448 -25.73 -22.11 -12.36
CA PHE A 448 -24.93 -23.24 -11.87
C PHE A 448 -25.52 -23.85 -10.58
N ASN A 449 -25.87 -23.01 -9.61
CA ASN A 449 -26.48 -23.45 -8.34
C ASN A 449 -27.84 -24.15 -8.51
N ARG A 450 -28.52 -23.95 -9.65
CA ARG A 450 -29.75 -24.66 -10.02
C ARG A 450 -29.51 -25.95 -10.81
N GLY A 451 -28.26 -26.36 -11.01
CA GLY A 451 -27.86 -27.58 -11.70
C GLY A 451 -27.64 -27.44 -13.21
N TYR A 452 -27.66 -26.22 -13.75
CA TYR A 452 -27.28 -25.99 -15.15
C TYR A 452 -25.76 -26.13 -15.29
N GLY A 453 -25.32 -26.92 -16.27
CA GLY A 453 -23.91 -27.11 -16.58
C GLY A 453 -23.36 -26.02 -17.50
N GLY A 454 -22.04 -25.90 -17.50
CA GLY A 454 -21.23 -25.01 -18.33
C GLY A 454 -20.21 -24.23 -17.50
N ALA A 455 -19.38 -23.45 -18.17
CA ALA A 455 -18.32 -22.64 -17.57
C ALA A 455 -18.58 -21.15 -17.74
N LEU A 456 -17.96 -20.35 -16.88
CA LEU A 456 -17.92 -18.90 -17.00
C LEU A 456 -16.67 -18.50 -17.79
N PHE A 457 -16.84 -17.96 -18.99
CA PHE A 457 -15.72 -17.45 -19.76
C PHE A 457 -15.57 -15.95 -19.50
N ILE A 458 -14.37 -15.53 -19.09
CA ILE A 458 -14.01 -14.13 -18.92
C ILE A 458 -12.99 -13.78 -19.99
N ILE A 459 -13.40 -12.93 -20.93
CA ILE A 459 -12.61 -12.56 -22.10
C ILE A 459 -12.25 -11.08 -22.07
N GLY A 460 -11.19 -10.68 -22.77
CA GLY A 460 -10.81 -9.27 -22.87
C GLY A 460 -9.35 -9.09 -23.29
N GLU A 461 -8.99 -7.86 -23.65
CA GLU A 461 -7.61 -7.52 -23.98
C GLU A 461 -6.65 -7.73 -22.79
N GLU A 462 -5.36 -7.83 -23.08
CA GLU A 462 -4.36 -7.90 -22.03
C GLU A 462 -4.36 -6.63 -21.17
N HIS A 463 -4.10 -6.79 -19.87
CA HIS A 463 -4.12 -5.69 -18.90
C HIS A 463 -5.49 -5.03 -18.61
N MET A 464 -6.62 -5.63 -19.06
CA MET A 464 -7.97 -5.17 -18.69
C MET A 464 -8.44 -5.61 -17.29
N GLY A 465 -7.73 -6.52 -16.61
CA GLY A 465 -8.13 -7.00 -15.28
C GLY A 465 -8.97 -8.29 -15.28
N LYS A 466 -8.90 -9.10 -16.34
CA LYS A 466 -9.59 -10.42 -16.44
C LYS A 466 -9.35 -11.32 -15.24
N SER A 467 -8.06 -11.58 -14.94
CA SER A 467 -7.66 -12.40 -13.79
C SER A 467 -8.18 -11.82 -12.47
N ALA A 468 -8.30 -10.49 -12.41
CA ALA A 468 -8.82 -9.83 -11.25
C ALA A 468 -10.33 -10.04 -11.08
N LEU A 469 -11.08 -9.92 -12.17
CA LEU A 469 -12.51 -10.20 -12.22
C LEU A 469 -12.81 -11.65 -11.87
N ALA A 470 -12.07 -12.59 -12.42
CA ALA A 470 -12.23 -14.02 -12.13
C ALA A 470 -12.05 -14.31 -10.63
N GLN A 471 -10.98 -13.78 -10.04
CA GLN A 471 -10.67 -13.97 -8.63
C GLN A 471 -11.72 -13.31 -7.73
N PHE A 472 -12.21 -12.12 -8.10
CA PHE A 472 -13.25 -11.41 -7.36
C PHE A 472 -14.60 -12.13 -7.42
N ILE A 473 -15.00 -12.64 -8.60
CA ILE A 473 -16.22 -13.45 -8.74
C ILE A 473 -16.09 -14.72 -7.89
N ALA A 474 -14.95 -15.40 -7.92
CA ALA A 474 -14.72 -16.59 -7.12
C ALA A 474 -14.79 -16.28 -5.61
N SER A 475 -14.12 -15.23 -5.13
CA SER A 475 -14.10 -14.86 -3.70
C SER A 475 -15.42 -14.30 -3.17
N ARG A 476 -16.25 -13.72 -4.06
CA ARG A 476 -17.59 -13.24 -3.72
C ARG A 476 -18.57 -14.38 -3.45
N HIS A 477 -18.44 -15.52 -4.14
CA HIS A 477 -19.37 -16.65 -4.06
C HIS A 477 -18.84 -17.85 -3.26
N TYR A 478 -17.53 -17.95 -3.07
CA TYR A 478 -16.88 -19.10 -2.45
C TYR A 478 -15.85 -18.69 -1.40
N GLU A 479 -15.68 -19.53 -0.38
CA GLU A 479 -14.65 -19.35 0.65
C GLU A 479 -13.26 -19.63 0.06
N LYS A 480 -12.22 -18.93 0.55
CA LYS A 480 -10.85 -18.99 -0.01
C LYS A 480 -10.30 -20.42 -0.20
N HIS A 481 -10.56 -21.33 0.74
CA HIS A 481 -10.09 -22.72 0.69
C HIS A 481 -10.83 -23.61 -0.32
N ARG A 482 -11.84 -23.08 -1.01
CA ARG A 482 -12.61 -23.78 -2.05
C ARG A 482 -12.38 -23.20 -3.45
N ILE A 483 -11.44 -22.27 -3.57
CA ILE A 483 -11.06 -21.63 -4.83
C ILE A 483 -9.72 -22.22 -5.25
N PHE A 484 -9.74 -23.02 -6.31
CA PHE A 484 -8.55 -23.64 -6.87
C PHE A 484 -8.14 -22.91 -8.15
N THR A 485 -6.96 -22.30 -8.16
CA THR A 485 -6.49 -21.50 -9.30
C THR A 485 -5.38 -22.24 -10.03
N ILE A 486 -5.62 -22.58 -11.30
CA ILE A 486 -4.66 -23.23 -12.18
C ILE A 486 -4.02 -22.17 -13.07
N ASN A 487 -2.70 -22.02 -12.94
CA ASN A 487 -1.91 -21.12 -13.76
C ASN A 487 -1.01 -21.92 -14.73
N PRO A 488 -0.92 -21.52 -16.00
CA PRO A 488 -0.01 -22.12 -16.98
C PRO A 488 1.46 -21.86 -16.62
N PRO A 489 2.40 -22.66 -17.16
CA PRO A 489 3.81 -22.31 -17.20
C PRO A 489 4.04 -20.97 -17.91
N ASP A 490 5.15 -20.30 -17.62
CA ASP A 490 5.37 -18.93 -18.12
C ASP A 490 5.48 -18.82 -19.64
N SER A 491 6.10 -19.80 -20.31
CA SER A 491 6.11 -19.91 -21.79
C SER A 491 4.87 -20.60 -22.38
N GLY A 492 3.97 -21.10 -21.53
CA GLY A 492 2.88 -21.98 -21.90
C GLY A 492 3.30 -23.44 -22.08
N SER A 493 2.33 -24.32 -22.29
CA SER A 493 2.57 -25.74 -22.53
C SER A 493 1.37 -26.39 -23.24
N THR A 494 1.66 -27.37 -24.09
CA THR A 494 0.67 -28.23 -24.73
C THR A 494 0.77 -29.68 -24.21
N SER A 495 1.53 -29.91 -23.14
CA SER A 495 1.70 -31.22 -22.52
C SER A 495 0.57 -31.51 -21.54
N LEU A 496 -0.12 -32.64 -21.74
CA LEU A 496 -1.13 -33.15 -20.83
C LEU A 496 -0.55 -33.51 -19.45
N GLU A 497 0.70 -33.96 -19.41
CA GLU A 497 1.41 -34.26 -18.16
C GLU A 497 1.63 -32.98 -17.35
N GLU A 498 2.07 -31.90 -18.00
CA GLU A 498 2.24 -30.60 -17.34
C GLU A 498 0.92 -30.04 -16.85
N PHE A 499 -0.13 -30.13 -17.67
CA PHE A 499 -1.49 -29.73 -17.27
C PHE A 499 -1.97 -30.50 -16.04
N THR A 500 -1.79 -31.82 -16.04
CA THR A 500 -2.13 -32.70 -14.91
C THR A 500 -1.35 -32.29 -13.67
N ARG A 501 -0.04 -32.05 -13.79
CA ARG A 501 0.81 -31.61 -12.67
C ARG A 501 0.34 -30.28 -12.08
N ARG A 502 -0.03 -29.30 -12.92
CA ARG A 502 -0.55 -28.00 -12.43
C ARG A 502 -1.89 -28.14 -11.73
N LEU A 503 -2.76 -29.02 -12.22
CA LEU A 503 -4.04 -29.32 -11.58
C LEU A 503 -3.83 -30.01 -10.21
N GLN A 504 -2.95 -31.01 -10.15
CA GLN A 504 -2.56 -31.71 -8.94
C GLN A 504 -1.99 -30.76 -7.88
N GLN A 505 -1.09 -29.86 -8.29
CA GLN A 505 -0.51 -28.83 -7.40
C GLN A 505 -1.56 -27.86 -6.88
N ALA A 506 -2.53 -27.46 -7.72
CA ALA A 506 -3.56 -26.50 -7.32
C ALA A 506 -4.55 -27.10 -6.31
N VAL A 507 -4.87 -28.40 -6.42
CA VAL A 507 -5.85 -29.09 -5.56
C VAL A 507 -5.18 -29.88 -4.43
N GLU A 508 -3.84 -29.96 -4.41
CA GLU A 508 -3.05 -30.73 -3.45
C GLU A 508 -3.38 -32.24 -3.47
N MET A 509 -3.64 -32.79 -4.67
CA MET A 509 -3.98 -34.19 -4.90
C MET A 509 -3.02 -34.83 -5.91
N THR A 510 -2.80 -36.14 -5.84
CA THR A 510 -1.92 -36.88 -6.77
C THR A 510 -2.69 -37.69 -7.82
N SER A 511 -4.01 -37.56 -7.85
CA SER A 511 -4.91 -38.23 -8.79
C SER A 511 -4.86 -37.63 -10.20
N GLY A 512 -5.45 -38.33 -11.18
CA GLY A 512 -5.61 -37.81 -12.54
C GLY A 512 -6.71 -36.74 -12.65
N PRO A 513 -6.79 -35.97 -13.76
CA PRO A 513 -7.73 -34.84 -13.89
C PRO A 513 -9.20 -35.20 -13.68
N ASP A 514 -9.66 -36.33 -14.24
CA ASP A 514 -11.02 -36.85 -14.03
C ASP A 514 -11.33 -37.13 -12.56
N GLU A 515 -10.43 -37.82 -11.87
CA GLU A 515 -10.63 -38.19 -10.48
C GLU A 515 -10.58 -36.96 -9.56
N ILE A 516 -9.68 -36.01 -9.84
CA ILE A 516 -9.63 -34.72 -9.13
C ILE A 516 -10.98 -34.01 -9.26
N LEU A 517 -11.45 -33.77 -10.49
CA LEU A 517 -12.68 -33.01 -10.72
C LEU A 517 -13.94 -33.76 -10.27
N GLY A 518 -13.93 -35.10 -10.31
CA GLY A 518 -15.01 -35.94 -9.80
C GLY A 518 -15.11 -35.96 -8.27
N GLN A 519 -14.03 -35.65 -7.54
CA GLN A 519 -14.06 -35.48 -6.09
C GLN A 519 -14.48 -34.07 -5.65
N LEU A 520 -14.40 -33.09 -6.54
CA LEU A 520 -14.87 -31.73 -6.26
C LEU A 520 -16.41 -31.67 -6.24
N THR A 521 -16.95 -30.92 -5.29
CA THR A 521 -18.40 -30.72 -5.12
C THR A 521 -18.84 -29.35 -5.64
N ASN A 522 -20.15 -29.11 -5.68
CA ASN A 522 -20.75 -27.81 -6.08
C ASN A 522 -20.44 -26.64 -5.13
N ARG A 523 -19.66 -26.91 -4.09
CA ARG A 523 -19.10 -25.91 -3.19
C ARG A 523 -17.71 -25.44 -3.59
N ASN A 524 -17.13 -26.02 -4.64
CA ASN A 524 -15.80 -25.68 -5.14
C ASN A 524 -15.89 -24.91 -6.45
N VAL A 525 -14.91 -24.04 -6.68
CA VAL A 525 -14.72 -23.32 -7.94
C VAL A 525 -13.29 -23.50 -8.42
N VAL A 526 -13.15 -23.74 -9.72
CA VAL A 526 -11.87 -23.92 -10.38
C VAL A 526 -11.65 -22.79 -11.37
N VAL A 527 -10.58 -22.02 -11.18
CA VAL A 527 -10.23 -20.86 -12.02
C VAL A 527 -9.03 -21.22 -12.89
N PHE A 528 -9.23 -21.30 -14.20
CA PHE A 528 -8.17 -21.49 -15.19
C PHE A 528 -7.75 -20.14 -15.74
N ASN A 529 -6.52 -19.72 -15.41
CA ASN A 529 -5.96 -18.46 -15.88
C ASN A 529 -5.27 -18.62 -17.24
N ASP A 530 -5.32 -17.56 -18.06
CA ASP A 530 -4.55 -17.39 -19.29
C ASP A 530 -4.57 -18.64 -20.20
N VAL A 531 -5.77 -19.12 -20.55
CA VAL A 531 -5.96 -20.37 -21.31
C VAL A 531 -5.28 -20.32 -22.68
N GLU A 532 -5.02 -19.14 -23.23
CA GLU A 532 -4.20 -18.95 -24.43
C GLU A 532 -2.76 -19.50 -24.33
N LEU A 533 -2.27 -19.78 -23.12
CA LEU A 533 -0.97 -20.42 -22.86
C LEU A 533 -1.03 -21.94 -22.77
N TRP A 534 -2.23 -22.52 -22.70
CA TRP A 534 -2.46 -23.97 -22.79
C TRP A 534 -2.72 -24.44 -24.24
N TRP A 535 -2.62 -23.52 -25.20
CA TRP A 535 -2.83 -23.76 -26.61
C TRP A 535 -1.71 -23.14 -27.45
N GLU A 536 -1.36 -23.84 -28.54
CA GLU A 536 -0.41 -23.37 -29.53
C GLU A 536 -0.98 -23.52 -30.94
N ARG A 537 -0.65 -22.59 -31.84
CA ARG A 537 -0.98 -22.71 -33.26
C ARG A 537 -0.02 -23.67 -33.97
N SER A 538 -0.07 -24.94 -33.58
CA SER A 538 0.74 -26.05 -34.10
C SER A 538 -0.12 -27.31 -34.26
N ASP A 539 0.37 -28.31 -35.00
CA ASP A 539 -0.41 -29.51 -35.32
C ASP A 539 -0.84 -30.28 -34.06
N SER A 540 -0.01 -30.30 -33.01
CA SER A 540 -0.29 -30.93 -31.71
C SER A 540 -0.71 -29.94 -30.62
N GLY A 541 -0.85 -28.66 -30.94
CA GLY A 541 -1.07 -27.59 -29.97
C GLY A 541 -2.46 -27.57 -29.31
N TRP A 542 -3.32 -28.52 -29.67
CA TRP A 542 -4.71 -28.63 -29.22
C TRP A 542 -4.90 -29.53 -28.00
N ALA A 543 -3.94 -30.39 -27.66
CA ALA A 543 -4.15 -31.50 -26.74
C ALA A 543 -4.71 -31.05 -25.38
N VAL A 544 -4.08 -30.05 -24.74
CA VAL A 544 -4.53 -29.56 -23.43
C VAL A 544 -5.85 -28.80 -23.52
N LEU A 545 -6.05 -27.97 -24.56
CA LEU A 545 -7.31 -27.26 -24.74
C LEU A 545 -8.47 -28.24 -24.94
N GLN A 546 -8.29 -29.29 -25.74
CA GLN A 546 -9.30 -30.33 -25.94
C GLN A 546 -9.63 -31.06 -24.65
N GLU A 547 -8.61 -31.42 -23.87
CA GLU A 547 -8.78 -32.05 -22.56
C GLU A 547 -9.57 -31.14 -21.61
N LEU A 548 -9.20 -29.86 -21.51
CA LEU A 548 -9.92 -28.88 -20.70
C LEU A 548 -11.40 -28.77 -21.10
N LEU A 549 -11.71 -28.75 -22.40
CA LEU A 549 -13.09 -28.71 -22.89
C LEU A 549 -13.87 -29.99 -22.57
N ASN A 550 -13.22 -31.15 -22.62
CA ASN A 550 -13.83 -32.42 -22.21
C ASN A 550 -14.15 -32.43 -20.70
N LEU A 551 -13.23 -31.96 -19.88
CA LEU A 551 -13.43 -31.83 -18.43
C LEU A 551 -14.60 -30.89 -18.11
N ILE A 552 -14.76 -29.79 -18.85
CA ILE A 552 -15.93 -28.90 -18.73
C ILE A 552 -17.21 -29.67 -19.08
N ARG A 553 -17.26 -30.39 -20.20
CA ARG A 553 -18.44 -31.17 -20.61
C ARG A 553 -18.88 -32.15 -19.53
N GLN A 554 -17.91 -32.80 -18.88
CA GLN A 554 -18.17 -33.87 -17.92
C GLN A 554 -18.51 -33.37 -16.51
N TYR A 555 -17.80 -32.34 -16.02
CA TYR A 555 -17.86 -31.95 -14.60
C TYR A 555 -18.51 -30.58 -14.34
N SER A 556 -18.91 -29.83 -15.36
CA SER A 556 -19.47 -28.47 -15.18
C SER A 556 -20.83 -28.39 -14.49
N ARG A 557 -21.50 -29.52 -14.24
CA ARG A 557 -22.70 -29.57 -13.36
C ARG A 557 -22.35 -29.77 -11.88
N GLN A 558 -21.14 -30.26 -11.60
CA GLN A 558 -20.68 -30.59 -10.26
C GLN A 558 -19.78 -29.49 -9.71
N THR A 559 -18.93 -28.89 -10.53
CA THR A 559 -17.95 -27.88 -10.10
C THR A 559 -18.02 -26.67 -11.03
N LEU A 560 -18.08 -25.46 -10.46
CA LEU A 560 -18.08 -24.25 -11.27
C LEU A 560 -16.67 -24.03 -11.82
N MET A 561 -16.56 -23.81 -13.13
CA MET A 561 -15.29 -23.50 -13.79
C MET A 561 -15.32 -22.09 -14.34
N ILE A 562 -14.29 -21.30 -14.05
CA ILE A 562 -14.08 -19.95 -14.57
C ILE A 562 -12.82 -19.97 -15.43
N LEU A 563 -12.92 -19.54 -16.68
CA LEU A 563 -11.82 -19.55 -17.64
C LEU A 563 -11.50 -18.11 -18.07
N ASN A 564 -10.24 -17.72 -17.94
CA ASN A 564 -9.74 -16.46 -18.46
C ASN A 564 -9.09 -16.70 -19.83
N LEU A 565 -9.54 -15.97 -20.85
CA LEU A 565 -8.92 -15.94 -22.17
C LEU A 565 -8.66 -14.51 -22.65
N ASN A 566 -7.59 -14.33 -23.42
CA ASN A 566 -7.51 -13.18 -24.30
C ASN A 566 -8.65 -13.19 -25.34
N GLN A 567 -9.30 -12.05 -25.55
CA GLN A 567 -10.38 -11.89 -26.53
C GLN A 567 -9.96 -12.27 -27.95
N TYR A 568 -8.74 -11.93 -28.38
CA TYR A 568 -8.26 -12.29 -29.72
C TYR A 568 -8.14 -13.80 -29.89
N THR A 569 -7.62 -14.48 -28.86
CA THR A 569 -7.50 -15.94 -28.84
C THR A 569 -8.87 -16.60 -28.78
N TYR A 570 -9.78 -16.07 -27.96
CA TYR A 570 -11.17 -16.54 -27.93
C TYR A 570 -11.84 -16.44 -29.30
N ASN A 571 -11.76 -15.27 -29.96
CA ASN A 571 -12.36 -15.05 -31.27
C ASN A 571 -11.72 -15.91 -32.36
N PHE A 572 -10.41 -16.16 -32.27
CA PHE A 572 -9.69 -17.05 -33.19
C PHE A 572 -10.13 -18.51 -33.04
N LEU A 573 -10.36 -18.95 -31.80
CA LEU A 573 -10.69 -20.33 -31.46
C LEU A 573 -12.19 -20.63 -31.53
N ALA A 574 -13.07 -19.64 -31.33
CA ALA A 574 -14.52 -19.82 -31.29
C ALA A 574 -15.11 -20.53 -32.54
N PRO A 575 -14.60 -20.33 -33.77
CA PRO A 575 -15.06 -21.09 -34.93
C PRO A 575 -14.68 -22.59 -34.90
N MET A 576 -13.69 -22.97 -34.09
CA MET A 576 -13.12 -24.32 -34.03
C MET A 576 -13.44 -25.04 -32.71
N CYS A 577 -13.99 -24.32 -31.72
CA CYS A 577 -14.29 -24.82 -30.38
C CYS A 577 -15.73 -24.52 -30.01
N ASP A 578 -16.37 -25.44 -29.29
CA ASP A 578 -17.75 -25.30 -28.82
C ASP A 578 -17.87 -24.35 -27.61
N PHE A 579 -17.08 -23.27 -27.54
CA PHE A 579 -17.09 -22.35 -26.40
C PHE A 579 -18.48 -21.81 -26.09
N GLN A 580 -19.29 -21.53 -27.11
CA GLN A 580 -20.66 -21.03 -26.93
C GLN A 580 -21.57 -22.07 -26.28
N GLU A 581 -21.43 -23.35 -26.64
CA GLU A 581 -22.24 -24.44 -26.07
C GLU A 581 -21.81 -24.77 -24.64
N LEU A 582 -20.53 -24.59 -24.34
CA LEU A 582 -19.96 -24.85 -23.01
C LEU A 582 -20.12 -23.67 -22.06
N ALA A 583 -20.60 -22.51 -22.50
CA ALA A 583 -20.69 -21.30 -21.69
C ALA A 583 -22.02 -21.20 -20.92
N LEU A 584 -21.95 -21.02 -19.60
CA LEU A 584 -23.06 -20.48 -18.81
C LEU A 584 -23.27 -18.99 -19.07
N SER A 585 -22.15 -18.28 -19.25
CA SER A 585 -22.06 -16.90 -19.70
C SER A 585 -20.66 -16.64 -20.25
N VAL A 586 -20.58 -15.77 -21.24
CA VAL A 586 -19.32 -15.15 -21.69
C VAL A 586 -19.37 -13.71 -21.21
N ILE A 587 -18.41 -13.31 -20.39
CA ILE A 587 -18.29 -11.99 -19.80
C ILE A 587 -17.08 -11.31 -20.44
N GLU A 588 -17.34 -10.23 -21.16
CA GLU A 588 -16.29 -9.39 -21.72
C GLU A 588 -15.84 -8.37 -20.67
N CYS A 589 -14.54 -8.33 -20.38
CA CYS A 589 -13.93 -7.29 -19.57
C CYS A 589 -13.84 -6.02 -20.41
N GLU A 590 -14.88 -5.21 -20.32
CA GLU A 590 -14.95 -3.95 -21.04
C GLU A 590 -13.88 -2.95 -20.54
N PRO A 591 -13.47 -1.98 -21.39
CA PRO A 591 -12.62 -0.88 -20.98
C PRO A 591 -13.30 0.02 -19.95
N TYR A 592 -12.53 0.50 -18.98
CA TYR A 592 -13.02 1.41 -17.95
C TYR A 592 -13.25 2.82 -18.50
N ASP A 593 -14.26 3.52 -17.98
CA ASP A 593 -14.44 4.94 -18.28
C ASP A 593 -13.41 5.83 -17.52
N ALA A 594 -13.38 7.12 -17.85
CA ALA A 594 -12.44 8.06 -17.25
C ALA A 594 -12.66 8.25 -15.73
N GLU A 595 -13.89 8.11 -15.24
CA GLU A 595 -14.23 8.25 -13.83
C GLU A 595 -13.82 6.99 -13.04
N GLU A 596 -14.06 5.81 -13.58
CA GLU A 596 -13.59 4.55 -13.01
C GLU A 596 -12.05 4.52 -12.96
N LEU A 597 -11.37 4.92 -14.04
CA LEU A 597 -9.91 5.05 -14.05
C LEU A 597 -9.41 6.05 -13.01
N LYS A 598 -10.08 7.20 -12.86
CA LYS A 598 -9.81 8.18 -11.79
C LYS A 598 -9.86 7.50 -10.42
N ASN A 599 -10.95 6.79 -10.13
CA ASN A 599 -11.14 6.15 -8.84
C ASN A 599 -10.09 5.06 -8.61
N ILE A 600 -9.81 4.22 -9.61
CA ILE A 600 -8.81 3.14 -9.59
C ILE A 600 -7.41 3.67 -9.27
N ILE A 601 -6.99 4.74 -9.94
CA ILE A 601 -5.66 5.32 -9.78
C ILE A 601 -5.57 6.08 -8.45
N LEU A 602 -6.56 6.90 -8.12
CA LEU A 602 -6.53 7.69 -6.88
C LEU A 602 -6.65 6.82 -5.63
N LEU A 603 -7.40 5.73 -5.67
CA LEU A 603 -7.48 4.79 -4.55
C LEU A 603 -6.12 4.17 -4.24
N ARG A 604 -5.40 3.69 -5.27
CA ARG A 604 -4.02 3.18 -5.14
C ARG A 604 -3.01 4.25 -4.73
N HIS A 605 -3.14 5.46 -5.27
CA HIS A 605 -2.24 6.55 -4.93
C HIS A 605 -2.41 6.98 -3.46
N ARG A 606 -3.66 7.13 -3.02
CA ARG A 606 -3.98 7.57 -1.65
C ARG A 606 -3.59 6.53 -0.60
N SER A 607 -3.61 5.23 -0.94
CA SER A 607 -3.20 4.17 -0.02
C SER A 607 -1.71 4.18 0.31
N THR A 608 -0.87 4.90 -0.45
CA THR A 608 0.57 5.03 -0.13
C THR A 608 0.91 6.29 0.65
N GLY A 609 -0.09 7.13 0.95
CA GLY A 609 0.10 8.38 1.68
C GLY A 609 0.90 9.48 0.96
N LEU A 610 1.37 9.24 -0.28
CA LEU A 610 2.08 10.21 -1.10
C LEU A 610 1.14 11.32 -1.55
N ARG A 611 1.69 12.52 -1.80
CA ARG A 611 0.98 13.61 -2.49
C ARG A 611 1.41 13.69 -3.94
N PHE A 612 0.56 14.25 -4.78
CA PHE A 612 0.96 14.62 -6.14
C PHE A 612 0.67 16.10 -6.45
N GLU A 613 1.43 16.64 -7.37
CA GLU A 613 1.20 17.96 -7.96
C GLU A 613 0.98 17.81 -9.46
N TRP A 614 -0.04 18.48 -9.99
CA TRP A 614 -0.30 18.55 -11.41
C TRP A 614 -0.56 19.99 -11.84
N ASP A 615 0.13 20.44 -12.90
CA ASP A 615 0.07 21.81 -13.41
C ASP A 615 0.29 22.89 -12.32
N GLY A 616 1.20 22.62 -11.37
CA GLY A 616 1.53 23.55 -10.28
C GLY A 616 0.55 23.57 -9.11
N ILE A 617 -0.41 22.63 -9.07
CA ILE A 617 -1.46 22.56 -8.03
C ILE A 617 -1.33 21.23 -7.29
N GLU A 618 -1.33 21.28 -5.96
CA GLU A 618 -1.30 20.09 -5.11
C GLU A 618 -2.64 19.35 -5.14
N ASP A 619 -2.59 18.03 -5.01
CA ASP A 619 -3.72 17.10 -5.05
C ASP A 619 -4.95 17.54 -4.23
N ALA A 620 -4.74 18.07 -3.03
CA ALA A 620 -5.79 18.56 -2.13
C ALA A 620 -6.55 19.79 -2.68
N ASP A 621 -5.88 20.60 -3.52
CA ASP A 621 -6.40 21.86 -4.05
C ASP A 621 -6.85 21.75 -5.52
N ILE A 622 -6.72 20.58 -6.14
CA ILE A 622 -7.16 20.37 -7.53
C ILE A 622 -8.69 20.29 -7.57
N SER A 623 -9.32 21.28 -8.22
CA SER A 623 -10.78 21.26 -8.48
C SER A 623 -11.20 20.00 -9.24
N GLU A 624 -12.42 19.49 -9.00
CA GLU A 624 -12.96 18.30 -9.68
C GLU A 624 -12.90 18.39 -11.21
N TRP A 625 -13.16 19.56 -11.80
CA TRP A 625 -13.06 19.77 -13.25
C TRP A 625 -11.64 19.56 -13.79
N LYS A 626 -10.62 20.01 -13.05
CA LYS A 626 -9.21 19.80 -13.39
C LYS A 626 -8.84 18.33 -13.27
N LEU A 627 -9.26 17.65 -12.19
CA LEU A 627 -9.08 16.20 -12.07
C LEU A 627 -9.75 15.45 -13.22
N ALA A 628 -10.98 15.81 -13.58
CA ALA A 628 -11.67 15.22 -14.73
C ALA A 628 -10.87 15.39 -16.03
N LYS A 629 -10.27 16.57 -16.26
CA LYS A 629 -9.40 16.81 -17.43
C LYS A 629 -8.13 15.93 -17.41
N LEU A 630 -7.47 15.78 -16.25
CA LEU A 630 -6.31 14.89 -16.07
C LEU A 630 -6.65 13.45 -16.45
N PHE A 631 -7.76 12.92 -15.89
CA PHE A 631 -8.16 11.53 -16.14
C PHE A 631 -8.81 11.31 -17.51
N THR A 632 -9.41 12.33 -18.12
CA THR A 632 -9.79 12.28 -19.54
C THR A 632 -8.55 12.12 -20.42
N GLY A 633 -7.48 12.84 -20.13
CA GLY A 633 -6.20 12.68 -20.84
C GLY A 633 -5.60 11.27 -20.68
N LEU A 634 -5.69 10.69 -19.48
CA LEU A 634 -5.27 9.30 -19.25
C LEU A 634 -6.19 8.28 -19.95
N PHE A 635 -7.49 8.53 -19.99
CA PHE A 635 -8.43 7.73 -20.76
C PHE A 635 -8.15 7.80 -22.26
N ASP A 636 -7.88 8.98 -22.82
CA ASP A 636 -7.54 9.13 -24.25
C ASP A 636 -6.24 8.40 -24.61
N TYR A 637 -5.28 8.37 -23.68
CA TYR A 637 -4.02 7.64 -23.82
C TYR A 637 -4.21 6.12 -23.73
N SER A 638 -4.99 5.65 -22.75
CA SER A 638 -5.14 4.21 -22.43
C SER A 638 -6.34 3.53 -23.09
N ARG A 639 -7.30 4.30 -23.60
CA ARG A 639 -8.61 3.86 -24.10
C ARG A 639 -9.37 2.96 -23.11
N GLY A 640 -9.25 3.23 -21.81
CA GLY A 640 -9.91 2.44 -20.77
C GLY A 640 -9.14 1.19 -20.35
N ASN A 641 -7.98 0.89 -20.96
CA ASN A 641 -7.11 -0.20 -20.50
C ASN A 641 -6.43 0.16 -19.18
N VAL A 642 -6.86 -0.49 -18.09
CA VAL A 642 -6.40 -0.15 -16.74
C VAL A 642 -4.90 -0.30 -16.57
N GLY A 643 -4.26 -1.35 -17.08
CA GLY A 643 -2.81 -1.49 -16.95
C GLY A 643 -2.05 -0.46 -17.79
N ALA A 644 -2.54 -0.10 -18.98
CA ALA A 644 -1.98 1.00 -19.75
C ALA A 644 -2.13 2.35 -19.03
N ALA A 645 -3.28 2.60 -18.37
CA ALA A 645 -3.52 3.80 -17.59
C ALA A 645 -2.61 3.88 -16.35
N LEU A 646 -2.41 2.77 -15.64
CA LEU A 646 -1.49 2.69 -14.49
C LEU A 646 -0.04 2.95 -14.92
N ARG A 647 0.40 2.38 -16.05
CA ARG A 647 1.73 2.66 -16.62
C ARG A 647 1.87 4.10 -17.08
N ALA A 648 0.84 4.66 -17.73
CA ALA A 648 0.81 6.06 -18.15
C ALA A 648 0.92 7.01 -16.96
N TRP A 649 0.25 6.68 -15.84
CA TRP A 649 0.37 7.41 -14.59
C TRP A 649 1.81 7.42 -14.05
N ILE A 650 2.47 6.26 -14.02
CA ILE A 650 3.89 6.18 -13.62
C ILE A 650 4.79 6.94 -14.59
N ALA A 651 4.56 6.82 -15.90
CA ALA A 651 5.29 7.54 -16.94
C ALA A 651 5.10 9.07 -16.88
N ALA A 652 3.98 9.53 -16.32
CA ALA A 652 3.69 10.95 -16.10
C ALA A 652 4.44 11.52 -14.90
N ILE A 653 4.96 10.71 -13.98
CA ILE A 653 5.79 11.20 -12.87
C ILE A 653 7.09 11.75 -13.48
N HIS A 654 7.31 13.04 -13.31
CA HIS A 654 8.47 13.75 -13.86
C HIS A 654 9.56 13.97 -12.82
N LYS A 655 9.18 14.16 -11.55
CA LYS A 655 10.10 14.30 -10.41
C LYS A 655 9.47 13.67 -9.16
N ASN A 656 10.32 13.09 -8.32
CA ASN A 656 9.99 12.70 -6.96
C ASN A 656 10.78 13.61 -6.00
N THR A 657 10.09 14.28 -5.07
CA THR A 657 10.73 15.16 -4.08
C THR A 657 10.13 14.88 -2.70
N LYS A 658 10.88 14.16 -1.84
CA LYS A 658 10.56 13.91 -0.41
C LYS A 658 9.05 13.73 -0.13
N GLY A 659 8.42 12.73 -0.75
CA GLY A 659 7.00 12.39 -0.52
C GLY A 659 5.98 13.08 -1.45
N LYS A 660 6.44 13.94 -2.37
CA LYS A 660 5.62 14.62 -3.37
C LYS A 660 6.01 14.23 -4.80
N LEU A 661 5.03 13.75 -5.57
CA LEU A 661 5.19 13.37 -6.97
C LEU A 661 4.75 14.50 -7.90
N ILE A 662 5.64 15.00 -8.74
CA ILE A 662 5.30 16.04 -9.72
C ILE A 662 4.91 15.37 -11.03
N LEU A 663 3.65 15.52 -11.44
CA LEU A 663 3.08 14.92 -12.63
C LEU A 663 3.17 15.87 -13.83
N LYS A 664 3.59 15.33 -14.96
CA LYS A 664 3.53 15.95 -16.27
C LYS A 664 2.98 14.94 -17.27
N LEU A 665 1.70 15.07 -17.58
CA LEU A 665 1.05 14.27 -18.62
C LEU A 665 1.81 14.41 -19.94
N ARG A 666 2.08 13.26 -20.56
CA ARG A 666 2.70 13.21 -21.88
C ARG A 666 1.60 13.26 -22.94
N PRO A 667 1.83 13.97 -24.06
CA PRO A 667 0.90 13.91 -25.19
C PRO A 667 0.86 12.48 -25.76
N TYR A 668 -0.20 12.16 -26.49
CA TYR A 668 -0.27 10.91 -27.23
C TYR A 668 0.93 10.82 -28.20
N PRO A 669 1.71 9.72 -28.17
CA PRO A 669 2.95 9.62 -28.92
C PRO A 669 2.69 9.44 -30.42
N ASP A 670 3.68 9.78 -31.25
CA ASP A 670 3.61 9.46 -32.68
C ASP A 670 3.84 7.96 -32.90
N THR A 671 2.78 7.24 -33.27
CA THR A 671 2.81 5.80 -33.55
C THR A 671 3.18 5.46 -35.01
N SER A 672 3.64 6.44 -35.79
CA SER A 672 4.02 6.23 -37.20
C SER A 672 5.10 5.14 -37.38
N ALA A 673 5.99 4.99 -36.40
CA ALA A 673 7.03 3.96 -36.39
C ALA A 673 6.48 2.54 -36.50
N LEU A 674 5.35 2.24 -35.84
CA LEU A 674 4.68 0.93 -35.88
C LEU A 674 4.15 0.58 -37.27
N ARG A 675 3.87 1.58 -38.12
CA ARG A 675 3.45 1.36 -39.51
C ARG A 675 4.61 0.89 -40.40
N GLY A 676 5.84 1.13 -39.98
CA GLY A 676 7.06 0.73 -40.70
C GLY A 676 7.50 -0.72 -40.45
N LEU A 677 6.79 -1.46 -39.58
CA LEU A 677 7.10 -2.88 -39.34
C LEU A 677 6.88 -3.71 -40.60
N ASP A 678 7.83 -4.59 -40.89
CA ASP A 678 7.74 -5.53 -41.99
C ASP A 678 6.76 -6.68 -41.70
N VAL A 679 6.51 -7.50 -42.72
CA VAL A 679 5.51 -8.57 -42.66
C VAL A 679 5.91 -9.64 -41.64
N GLU A 680 7.19 -9.95 -41.51
CA GLU A 680 7.70 -10.92 -40.54
C GLU A 680 7.49 -10.43 -39.10
N SER A 681 7.83 -9.16 -38.82
CA SER A 681 7.56 -8.53 -37.52
C SER A 681 6.07 -8.54 -37.21
N ILE A 682 5.21 -8.13 -38.15
CA ILE A 682 3.75 -8.12 -37.95
C ILE A 682 3.24 -9.54 -37.67
N THR A 683 3.71 -10.53 -38.43
CA THR A 683 3.31 -11.93 -38.25
C THR A 683 3.66 -12.42 -36.85
N LEU A 684 4.87 -12.14 -36.37
CA LEU A 684 5.29 -12.53 -35.04
C LEU A 684 4.55 -11.75 -33.94
N MET A 685 4.27 -10.46 -34.14
CA MET A 685 3.45 -9.66 -33.22
C MET A 685 2.03 -10.21 -33.09
N LEU A 686 1.42 -10.66 -34.19
CA LEU A 686 0.12 -11.34 -34.15
C LEU A 686 0.18 -12.64 -33.34
N GLN A 687 1.28 -13.41 -33.45
CA GLN A 687 1.46 -14.59 -32.60
C GLN A 687 1.61 -14.22 -31.12
N PHE A 688 2.32 -13.14 -30.78
CA PHE A 688 2.37 -12.65 -29.40
C PHE A 688 1.00 -12.18 -28.89
N VAL A 689 0.20 -11.53 -29.72
CA VAL A 689 -1.18 -11.17 -29.35
C VAL A 689 -2.01 -12.42 -29.06
N LEU A 690 -1.87 -13.49 -29.86
CA LEU A 690 -2.63 -14.74 -29.64
C LEU A 690 -2.11 -15.58 -28.47
N HIS A 691 -0.80 -15.63 -28.27
CA HIS A 691 -0.17 -16.55 -27.31
C HIS A 691 0.32 -15.88 -26.03
N LYS A 692 0.25 -14.55 -25.93
CA LYS A 692 0.68 -13.71 -24.79
C LYS A 692 2.18 -13.74 -24.51
N ARG A 693 2.76 -14.94 -24.34
CA ARG A 693 4.16 -15.21 -23.98
C ARG A 693 4.69 -16.41 -24.75
N MET A 694 5.94 -16.33 -25.20
CA MET A 694 6.57 -17.39 -25.99
C MET A 694 8.07 -17.49 -25.70
N ASN A 695 8.63 -18.70 -25.78
CA ASN A 695 10.07 -18.91 -25.90
C ASN A 695 10.45 -19.24 -27.36
N ARG A 696 11.74 -19.37 -27.63
CA ARG A 696 12.28 -19.65 -28.97
C ARG A 696 11.73 -20.94 -29.55
N GLU A 697 11.61 -21.98 -28.74
CA GLU A 697 11.11 -23.29 -29.16
C GLU A 697 9.64 -23.20 -29.59
N LYS A 698 8.81 -22.45 -28.85
CA LYS A 698 7.40 -22.21 -29.19
C LYS A 698 7.29 -21.39 -30.47
N ILE A 699 8.11 -20.35 -30.65
CA ILE A 699 8.15 -19.57 -31.90
C ILE A 699 8.48 -20.49 -33.07
N ALA A 700 9.51 -21.34 -32.95
CA ALA A 700 9.90 -22.28 -33.99
C ALA A 700 8.76 -23.24 -34.39
N ARG A 701 7.99 -23.75 -33.41
CA ARG A 701 6.84 -24.63 -33.67
C ARG A 701 5.71 -23.91 -34.40
N ILE A 702 5.41 -22.67 -34.03
CA ILE A 702 4.28 -21.89 -34.56
C ILE A 702 4.60 -21.31 -35.94
N THR A 703 5.80 -20.77 -36.14
CA THR A 703 6.18 -20.10 -37.40
C THR A 703 6.82 -21.05 -38.41
N ARG A 704 7.39 -22.17 -37.94
CA ARG A 704 8.21 -23.10 -38.74
C ARG A 704 9.43 -22.43 -39.40
N TRP A 705 9.90 -21.32 -38.82
CA TRP A 705 11.11 -20.62 -39.27
C TRP A 705 12.38 -21.35 -38.83
N SER A 706 13.49 -21.10 -39.54
CA SER A 706 14.80 -21.60 -39.12
C SER A 706 15.29 -20.88 -37.87
N THR A 707 16.21 -21.50 -37.12
CA THR A 707 16.82 -20.90 -35.94
C THR A 707 17.44 -19.52 -36.25
N ASP A 708 18.11 -19.38 -37.40
CA ASP A 708 18.71 -18.11 -37.81
C ASP A 708 17.67 -17.02 -38.06
N GLN A 709 16.54 -17.36 -38.70
CA GLN A 709 15.43 -16.42 -38.90
C GLN A 709 14.84 -15.97 -37.56
N ILE A 710 14.66 -16.90 -36.63
CA ILE A 710 14.11 -16.63 -35.31
C ILE A 710 15.02 -15.71 -34.52
N GLU A 711 16.33 -16.00 -34.46
CA GLU A 711 17.28 -15.16 -33.72
C GLU A 711 17.42 -13.77 -34.35
N ASN A 712 17.51 -13.67 -35.68
CA ASN A 712 17.55 -12.37 -36.35
C ASN A 712 16.30 -11.53 -36.06
N GLN A 713 15.11 -12.16 -36.09
CA GLN A 713 13.86 -11.46 -35.85
C GLN A 713 13.67 -11.08 -34.38
N ILE A 714 14.03 -11.97 -33.44
CA ILE A 714 14.00 -11.67 -32.00
C ILE A 714 14.97 -10.53 -31.69
N GLN A 715 16.20 -10.59 -32.21
CA GLN A 715 17.21 -9.55 -32.00
C GLN A 715 16.73 -8.20 -32.55
N PHE A 716 16.12 -8.18 -33.73
CA PHE A 716 15.53 -6.95 -34.29
C PHE A 716 14.43 -6.38 -33.39
N LEU A 717 13.50 -7.22 -32.94
CA LEU A 717 12.38 -6.78 -32.08
C LEU A 717 12.85 -6.34 -30.68
N GLN A 718 13.90 -6.95 -30.14
CA GLN A 718 14.54 -6.52 -28.89
C GLN A 718 15.27 -5.18 -29.08
N ASN A 719 16.00 -5.01 -30.18
CA ASN A 719 16.72 -3.77 -30.49
C ASN A 719 15.77 -2.59 -30.73
N THR A 720 14.56 -2.84 -31.24
CA THR A 720 13.50 -1.83 -31.36
C THR A 720 12.74 -1.61 -30.06
N GLY A 721 12.96 -2.45 -29.04
CA GLY A 721 12.29 -2.40 -27.74
C GLY A 721 10.83 -2.87 -27.77
N LEU A 722 10.38 -3.49 -28.87
CA LEU A 722 9.02 -4.03 -29.03
C LEU A 722 8.76 -5.25 -28.15
N ILE A 723 9.78 -6.08 -27.94
CA ILE A 723 9.70 -7.24 -27.06
C ILE A 723 10.76 -7.15 -25.96
N THR A 724 10.46 -7.75 -24.82
CA THR A 724 11.38 -7.85 -23.69
C THR A 724 11.51 -9.29 -23.25
N THR A 725 12.64 -9.62 -22.64
CA THR A 725 12.89 -10.95 -22.06
C THR A 725 12.60 -10.89 -20.57
N GLN A 726 11.78 -11.81 -20.08
CA GLN A 726 11.54 -12.05 -18.65
C GLN A 726 12.46 -13.18 -18.14
N ALA A 727 12.31 -13.58 -16.88
CA ALA A 727 13.00 -14.76 -16.34
C ALA A 727 12.73 -16.01 -17.21
N GLN A 728 13.67 -16.94 -17.22
CA GLN A 728 13.58 -18.21 -17.98
C GLN A 728 13.44 -18.04 -19.50
N GLU A 729 14.04 -16.97 -20.07
CA GLU A 729 14.03 -16.69 -21.52
C GLU A 729 12.65 -16.51 -22.16
N VAL A 730 11.63 -16.19 -21.35
CA VAL A 730 10.28 -15.96 -21.86
C VAL A 730 10.21 -14.56 -22.48
N LEU A 731 9.77 -14.49 -23.74
CA LEU A 731 9.59 -13.25 -24.49
C LEU A 731 8.14 -12.76 -24.36
N ILE A 732 7.99 -11.45 -24.21
CA ILE A 732 6.70 -10.76 -24.17
C ILE A 732 6.74 -9.48 -25.00
N ILE A 733 5.58 -8.99 -25.45
CA ILE A 733 5.47 -7.63 -25.96
C ILE A 733 5.78 -6.66 -24.81
N ASN A 734 6.54 -5.61 -25.10
CA ASN A 734 6.83 -4.58 -24.12
C ASN A 734 5.53 -3.95 -23.59
N PRO A 735 5.24 -4.05 -22.28
CA PRO A 735 3.95 -3.65 -21.74
C PRO A 735 3.63 -2.15 -21.88
N TYR A 736 4.62 -1.30 -22.17
CA TYR A 736 4.42 0.12 -22.48
C TYR A 736 4.06 0.38 -23.95
N LEU A 737 4.35 -0.55 -24.87
CA LEU A 737 4.05 -0.45 -26.30
C LEU A 737 2.84 -1.28 -26.72
N GLU A 738 2.42 -2.24 -25.92
CA GLU A 738 1.39 -3.23 -26.27
C GLU A 738 0.07 -2.60 -26.72
N SER A 739 -0.49 -1.65 -25.96
CA SER A 739 -1.77 -0.99 -26.33
C SER A 739 -1.67 -0.24 -27.66
N PHE A 740 -0.52 0.42 -27.91
CA PHE A 740 -0.26 1.13 -29.16
C PHE A 740 -0.09 0.16 -30.34
N LEU A 741 0.59 -0.96 -30.13
CA LEU A 741 0.76 -2.01 -31.12
C LEU A 741 -0.58 -2.64 -31.50
N ILE A 742 -1.37 -3.08 -30.52
CA ILE A 742 -2.70 -3.67 -30.74
C ILE A 742 -3.59 -2.70 -31.52
N ARG A 743 -3.59 -1.42 -31.13
CA ARG A 743 -4.34 -0.39 -31.85
C ARG A 743 -3.86 -0.22 -33.29
N ASN A 744 -2.54 -0.21 -33.52
CA ASN A 744 -1.99 -0.14 -34.86
C ASN A 744 -2.41 -1.33 -35.73
N LEU A 745 -2.40 -2.54 -35.16
CA LEU A 745 -2.82 -3.76 -35.85
C LEU A 745 -4.32 -3.73 -36.20
N LYS A 746 -5.17 -3.24 -35.29
CA LYS A 746 -6.62 -3.01 -35.54
C LYS A 746 -6.87 -1.98 -36.64
N GLU A 747 -6.23 -0.81 -36.56
CA GLU A 747 -6.38 0.26 -37.56
C GLU A 747 -5.96 -0.19 -38.98
N ARG A 748 -5.08 -1.19 -39.07
CA ARG A 748 -4.62 -1.79 -40.33
C ARG A 748 -5.45 -3.01 -40.77
N GLY A 749 -6.41 -3.46 -39.96
CA GLY A 749 -7.28 -4.60 -40.26
C GLY A 749 -6.63 -5.97 -40.08
N TYR A 750 -5.60 -6.10 -39.25
CA TYR A 750 -4.97 -7.40 -38.95
C TYR A 750 -5.61 -8.13 -37.75
N LEU A 751 -6.33 -7.42 -36.88
CA LEU A 751 -7.01 -7.92 -35.68
C LEU A 751 -8.51 -7.66 -35.71
#